data_AF-A0A8J4PVJ7-F1
#
_entry.id   AF-A0A8J4PVJ7-F1
#
_cell.length_a   1.000
_cell.length_b   1.000
_cell.length_c   1.000
_cell.angle_alpha   90.00
_cell.angle_beta   90.00
_cell.angle_gamma   90.00
#
_symmetry.space_group_name_H-M   'P 1'
#
loop_
_entity.id
_entity.type
_entity.pdbx_description
1 polymer ?
#
loop_
_entity_poly.entity_id
_entity_poly.type
_entity_poly.pdbx_seq_one_letter_code
_entity_poly.pdbx_strand_id
1 'polypeptide(L)'
;MNLQVTPTSFIYDGNSFSYDPLTFNIFVYSPQIEPPIIVKQYEVQNAEFMIKFIDDIGIGCLVVATILHPPSISDGIKFAFQTIGSRLIYKVNNTKTLSIAGHKGASIGTAHETWTNGIEYVDKQDETPIDFIEFGTNATSPFFSINGTEMDFNFLDGLNVLFLNYDLQVTSFRHFGFDSSPDSEITNMINYISSLSRDSLVCIISNSIPNRTNMARLSTFMKDTLKSEFFASFLLTFGQKFAFLGELKGRPLLDFSCISQEIRLRYYPRLADTRNPLSFSTCSFNSPTSSNNSVFTTLVYGRRVHSNTWTAGAFSMTFVQEVFGETIGYYEVIPDSKVSYHDYQIYRGAAIALLHNSIQAGTILLLAGSNILEPLSDDFVNALTTYGAALSHQVGAGKSYALIGRKGAARGSVPESISSTGAVGLYTTFNIPSHNVKPYIEVKVTGTYEEGSPYFSINDVKVRLDCKFGWNMMTINSNTGQIKSIGTYQIENEEEFYTALQNIQPGDLLGVVYAGKISSPCPLILQRKLMEILPFRPVVTNHFPAYCFYVAIGVAYEFPSMVDTFGPGCVWYRMPNFAICSFNQYGQPITTSNDATTIYDYIDKLEFNDIVVMATTANTQPTVDQSLAIQMIGASKLSHARRQNIVKYMVIGRKGYASGTAMEYYSLDKPKFNAVMACNIPLVSLPKLTSRISPFADRGHYFLGTHYSFKLSDEYNLERFPGNLYHTEPALSR
;
A
#
# COMPACT_ATOMS: atom_id res chain seq x y z
N MET A 1 -6.74 30.25 -7.15
CA MET A 1 -7.10 30.27 -5.72
C MET A 1 -5.93 30.90 -5.00
N ASN A 2 -6.10 32.08 -4.42
CA ASN A 2 -5.04 32.70 -3.62
C ASN A 2 -5.30 32.37 -2.16
N LEU A 3 -4.52 31.43 -1.63
CA LEU A 3 -4.59 31.03 -0.23
C LEU A 3 -3.33 31.51 0.50
N GLN A 4 -3.52 32.31 1.54
CA GLN A 4 -2.46 32.67 2.48
C GLN A 4 -2.83 32.14 3.86
N VAL A 5 -1.91 31.46 4.51
CA VAL A 5 -2.12 30.89 5.84
C VAL A 5 -1.13 31.51 6.79
N THR A 6 -1.61 32.02 7.91
CA THR A 6 -0.78 32.44 9.04
C THR A 6 -1.20 31.67 10.29
N PRO A 7 -0.35 31.68 11.34
CA PRO A 7 -0.71 31.22 12.68
C PRO A 7 -2.06 31.68 13.24
N THR A 8 -2.57 32.85 12.83
CA THR A 8 -3.75 33.47 13.46
C THR A 8 -4.84 33.90 12.48
N SER A 9 -4.57 33.84 11.17
CA SER A 9 -5.52 34.20 10.12
C SER A 9 -5.28 33.47 8.81
N PHE A 10 -6.34 33.05 8.12
CA PHE A 10 -6.26 32.52 6.77
C PHE A 10 -6.98 33.48 5.84
N ILE A 11 -6.39 33.71 4.67
CA ILE A 11 -6.95 34.59 3.65
C ILE A 11 -7.22 33.73 2.42
N TYR A 12 -8.49 33.63 2.04
CA TYR A 12 -8.93 32.95 0.83
C TYR A 12 -9.59 33.95 -0.12
N ASP A 13 -8.99 34.12 -1.30
CA ASP A 13 -9.46 35.06 -2.34
C ASP A 13 -9.76 36.46 -1.77
N GLY A 14 -8.89 36.94 -0.88
CA GLY A 14 -8.99 38.25 -0.23
C GLY A 14 -9.84 38.31 1.04
N ASN A 15 -10.60 37.26 1.35
CA ASN A 15 -11.40 37.19 2.58
C ASN A 15 -10.56 36.62 3.73
N SER A 16 -10.36 37.43 4.77
CA SER A 16 -9.61 37.04 5.96
C SER A 16 -10.54 36.44 7.01
N PHE A 17 -10.11 35.32 7.59
CA PHE A 17 -10.79 34.64 8.68
C PHE A 17 -9.81 34.53 9.85
N SER A 18 -10.20 35.02 11.03
CA SER A 18 -9.41 34.98 12.26
C SER A 18 -9.84 33.81 13.15
N TYR A 19 -8.93 33.30 13.98
CA TYR A 19 -9.20 32.12 14.80
C TYR A 19 -8.77 32.26 16.26
N ASP A 20 -9.25 31.32 17.08
CA ASP A 20 -8.88 31.19 18.48
C ASP A 20 -7.46 30.61 18.61
N PRO A 21 -6.55 31.31 19.32
CA PRO A 21 -5.16 30.90 19.51
C PRO A 21 -4.96 29.62 20.36
N LEU A 22 -6.01 29.04 20.96
CA LEU A 22 -5.89 27.85 21.81
C LEU A 22 -6.36 26.55 21.14
N THR A 23 -6.62 26.58 19.84
CA THR A 23 -7.28 25.48 19.12
C THR A 23 -6.49 24.97 17.91
N PHE A 24 -6.74 23.73 17.53
CA PHE A 24 -6.49 23.21 16.19
C PHE A 24 -7.53 23.82 15.25
N ASN A 25 -7.07 24.63 14.30
CA ASN A 25 -7.91 25.22 13.27
C ASN A 25 -7.72 24.43 11.99
N ILE A 26 -8.77 23.79 11.48
CA ILE A 26 -8.72 22.98 10.26
C ILE A 26 -9.68 23.55 9.24
N PHE A 27 -9.15 23.76 8.05
CA PHE A 27 -9.85 24.24 6.87
C PHE A 27 -9.78 23.17 5.81
N VAL A 28 -10.93 22.85 5.23
CA VAL A 28 -11.03 21.88 4.15
C VAL A 28 -11.67 22.58 2.98
N TYR A 29 -10.94 22.65 1.87
CA TYR A 29 -11.50 23.12 0.62
C TYR A 29 -12.09 21.93 -0.14
N SER A 30 -13.41 21.98 -0.35
CA SER A 30 -14.16 21.02 -1.14
C SER A 30 -15.00 21.81 -2.14
N PRO A 31 -14.63 21.82 -3.43
CA PRO A 31 -15.34 22.60 -4.46
C PRO A 31 -16.80 22.18 -4.64
N GLN A 32 -17.20 21.02 -4.12
CA GLN A 32 -18.55 20.47 -4.21
C GLN A 32 -19.53 21.05 -3.18
N ILE A 33 -19.04 21.79 -2.17
CA ILE A 33 -19.85 22.32 -1.06
C ILE A 33 -20.00 23.84 -1.23
N GLU A 34 -21.13 24.40 -0.81
CA GLU A 34 -21.34 25.85 -0.80
C GLU A 34 -21.62 26.34 0.64
N PRO A 35 -20.75 27.17 1.24
CA PRO A 35 -19.47 27.65 0.70
C PRO A 35 -18.42 26.53 0.58
N PRO A 36 -17.46 26.62 -0.36
CA PRO A 36 -16.50 25.53 -0.66
C PRO A 36 -15.42 25.34 0.42
N ILE A 37 -15.59 25.95 1.59
CA ILE A 37 -14.66 25.92 2.69
C ILE A 37 -15.42 25.49 3.94
N ILE A 38 -15.01 24.36 4.50
CA ILE A 38 -15.43 23.92 5.82
C ILE A 38 -14.38 24.36 6.82
N VAL A 39 -14.80 25.09 7.84
CA VAL A 39 -13.96 25.49 8.98
C VAL A 39 -14.36 24.70 10.21
N LYS A 40 -13.39 24.04 10.85
CA LYS A 40 -13.58 23.39 12.14
C LYS A 40 -12.48 23.80 13.11
N GLN A 41 -12.88 24.02 14.37
CA GLN A 41 -11.99 24.35 15.46
C GLN A 41 -12.11 23.26 16.52
N TYR A 42 -10.97 22.75 16.97
CA TYR A 42 -10.92 21.73 18.00
C TYR A 42 -9.97 22.17 19.11
N GLU A 43 -10.45 22.16 20.34
CA GLU A 43 -9.56 22.25 21.49
C GLU A 43 -8.69 20.99 21.58
N VAL A 44 -7.51 21.09 22.18
CA VAL A 44 -6.56 19.97 22.27
C VAL A 44 -7.15 18.77 23.01
N GLN A 45 -8.00 19.02 24.00
CA GLN A 45 -8.74 18.00 24.74
C GLN A 45 -9.77 17.24 23.89
N ASN A 46 -10.15 17.77 22.73
CA ASN A 46 -11.09 17.18 21.78
C ASN A 46 -10.37 16.58 20.55
N ALA A 47 -9.11 16.17 20.70
CA ALA A 47 -8.29 15.63 19.64
C ALA A 47 -8.92 14.43 18.90
N GLU A 48 -9.72 13.60 19.58
CA GLU A 48 -10.39 12.45 18.95
C GLU A 48 -11.39 12.89 17.86
N PHE A 49 -12.15 13.97 18.11
CA PHE A 49 -13.07 14.53 17.12
C PHE A 49 -12.34 15.14 15.93
N MET A 50 -11.18 15.74 16.18
CA MET A 50 -10.32 16.29 15.13
C MET A 50 -9.71 15.19 14.26
N ILE A 51 -9.19 14.13 14.89
CA ILE A 51 -8.64 12.96 14.17
C ILE A 51 -9.74 12.36 13.28
N LYS A 52 -10.92 12.11 13.87
CA LYS A 52 -12.08 11.61 13.12
C LYS A 52 -12.44 12.52 11.96
N PHE A 53 -12.47 13.84 12.17
CA PHE A 53 -12.75 14.80 11.11
C PHE A 53 -11.73 14.71 9.97
N ILE A 54 -10.42 14.71 10.27
CA ILE A 54 -9.38 14.57 9.24
C ILE A 54 -9.51 13.23 8.51
N ASP A 55 -9.84 12.16 9.22
CA ASP A 55 -10.04 10.82 8.67
C ASP A 55 -11.25 10.72 7.74
N ASP A 56 -12.29 11.52 7.96
CA ASP A 56 -13.51 11.58 7.15
C ASP A 56 -13.41 12.57 5.97
N ILE A 57 -12.31 13.33 5.84
CA ILE A 57 -12.05 14.17 4.66
C ILE A 57 -11.78 13.29 3.43
N GLY A 58 -12.37 13.66 2.29
CA GLY A 58 -12.14 13.01 0.98
C GLY A 58 -10.68 13.06 0.53
N ILE A 59 -10.23 12.00 -0.14
CA ILE A 59 -8.88 11.90 -0.70
C ILE A 59 -8.70 13.00 -1.75
N GLY A 60 -7.56 13.67 -1.78
CA GLY A 60 -7.26 14.80 -2.69
C GLY A 60 -7.83 16.15 -2.23
N CYS A 61 -8.65 16.21 -1.17
CA CYS A 61 -9.09 17.50 -0.62
C CYS A 61 -7.89 18.29 -0.08
N LEU A 62 -7.85 19.59 -0.40
CA LEU A 62 -6.90 20.51 0.20
C LEU A 62 -7.29 20.75 1.65
N VAL A 63 -6.36 20.44 2.55
CA VAL A 63 -6.48 20.65 3.99
C VAL A 63 -5.44 21.66 4.42
N VAL A 64 -5.91 22.72 5.06
CA VAL A 64 -5.05 23.65 5.79
C VAL A 64 -5.30 23.46 7.26
N ALA A 65 -4.23 23.38 8.03
CA ALA A 65 -4.33 23.29 9.48
C ALA A 65 -3.37 24.26 10.14
N THR A 66 -3.82 24.84 11.25
CA THR A 66 -3.00 25.68 12.11
C THR A 66 -3.04 25.13 13.52
N ILE A 67 -1.86 24.87 14.07
CA ILE A 67 -1.65 24.22 15.36
C ILE A 67 -0.95 25.21 16.27
N LEU A 68 -1.69 25.82 17.17
CA LEU A 68 -1.19 26.85 18.09
C LEU A 68 -0.90 26.24 19.47
N HIS A 69 0.37 26.26 19.88
CA HIS A 69 0.83 25.91 21.24
C HIS A 69 0.22 24.64 21.87
N PRO A 70 0.22 23.48 21.19
CA PRO A 70 -0.37 22.29 21.76
C PRO A 70 0.49 21.81 22.94
N PRO A 71 -0.08 21.55 24.14
CA PRO A 71 0.66 21.07 25.30
C PRO A 71 1.27 19.68 25.09
N SER A 72 0.68 18.87 24.21
CA SER A 72 1.22 17.61 23.70
C SER A 72 0.46 17.20 22.43
N ILE A 73 1.13 16.48 21.52
CA ILE A 73 0.51 15.90 20.33
C ILE A 73 0.56 14.38 20.44
N SER A 74 -0.61 13.74 20.49
CA SER A 74 -0.73 12.29 20.49
C SER A 74 -0.32 11.69 19.14
N ASP A 75 0.05 10.41 19.11
CA ASP A 75 0.42 9.77 17.85
C ASP A 75 -0.75 9.69 16.86
N GLY A 76 -2.00 9.61 17.35
CA GLY A 76 -3.19 9.71 16.51
C GLY A 76 -3.28 11.04 15.74
N ILE A 77 -2.95 12.16 16.39
CA ILE A 77 -2.90 13.47 15.72
C ILE A 77 -1.76 13.50 14.68
N LYS A 78 -0.57 12.99 15.04
CA LYS A 78 0.56 12.92 14.10
C LYS A 78 0.18 12.11 12.87
N PHE A 79 -0.47 10.98 13.07
CA PHE A 79 -0.96 10.10 12.02
C PHE A 79 -2.01 10.77 11.14
N ALA A 80 -2.97 11.49 11.73
CA ALA A 80 -3.95 12.25 10.98
C ALA A 80 -3.27 13.30 10.07
N PHE A 81 -2.33 14.09 10.60
CA PHE A 81 -1.64 15.09 9.79
C PHE A 81 -0.64 14.50 8.78
N GLN A 82 -0.06 13.32 9.04
CA GLN A 82 0.71 12.61 8.02
C GLN A 82 -0.15 12.26 6.80
N THR A 83 -1.45 12.02 6.97
CA THR A 83 -2.34 11.79 5.83
C THR A 83 -2.52 13.00 4.95
N ILE A 84 -2.16 14.21 5.40
CA ILE A 84 -2.17 15.42 4.57
C ILE A 84 -0.77 15.79 4.06
N GLY A 85 0.20 14.88 4.18
CA GLY A 85 1.58 15.07 3.75
C GLY A 85 2.49 15.79 4.77
N SER A 86 2.01 16.07 5.99
CA SER A 86 2.80 16.76 7.02
C SER A 86 3.99 15.94 7.50
N ARG A 87 5.17 16.56 7.54
CA ARG A 87 6.39 16.02 8.15
C ARG A 87 6.70 16.73 9.48
N LEU A 88 6.43 18.02 9.59
CA LEU A 88 6.80 18.83 10.75
C LEU A 88 5.93 18.57 11.98
N ILE A 89 4.80 17.87 11.84
CA ILE A 89 3.94 17.51 12.97
C ILE A 89 4.67 16.75 14.10
N TYR A 90 5.71 15.96 13.77
CA TYR A 90 6.52 15.25 14.75
C TYR A 90 7.44 16.14 15.57
N LYS A 91 7.69 17.36 15.08
CA LYS A 91 8.58 18.35 15.70
C LYS A 91 7.82 19.41 16.50
N VAL A 92 6.48 19.37 16.48
CA VAL A 92 5.67 20.33 17.23
C VAL A 92 5.81 20.06 18.72
N ASN A 93 5.98 21.14 19.47
CA ASN A 93 6.06 21.15 20.91
C ASN A 93 5.32 22.39 21.44
N ASN A 94 5.30 22.55 22.75
CA ASN A 94 4.46 23.51 23.46
C ASN A 94 4.78 24.99 23.12
N THR A 95 5.91 25.27 22.47
CA THR A 95 6.36 26.63 22.16
C THR A 95 6.22 27.01 20.69
N LYS A 96 5.87 26.06 19.83
CA LYS A 96 5.84 26.28 18.38
C LYS A 96 4.42 26.29 17.85
N THR A 97 4.18 27.20 16.90
CA THR A 97 2.99 27.16 16.06
C THR A 97 3.35 26.62 14.69
N LEU A 98 2.58 25.66 14.21
CA LEU A 98 2.75 25.03 12.90
C LEU A 98 1.56 25.37 12.02
N SER A 99 1.82 25.89 10.82
CA SER A 99 0.84 25.94 9.75
C SER A 99 1.17 24.85 8.73
N ILE A 100 0.16 24.09 8.33
CA ILE A 100 0.26 22.98 7.38
C ILE A 100 -0.73 23.26 6.26
N ALA A 101 -0.30 23.10 5.03
CA ALA A 101 -1.19 23.04 3.88
C ALA A 101 -0.77 21.86 2.99
N GLY A 102 -1.69 20.92 2.78
CA GLY A 102 -1.43 19.75 1.96
C GLY A 102 -2.72 19.08 1.54
N HIS A 103 -2.61 17.99 0.80
CA HIS A 103 -3.78 17.26 0.28
C HIS A 103 -3.97 15.96 1.06
N LYS A 104 -5.21 15.62 1.38
CA LYS A 104 -5.52 14.31 1.99
C LYS A 104 -5.06 13.18 1.06
N GLY A 105 -4.32 12.23 1.59
CA GLY A 105 -3.66 11.19 0.81
C GLY A 105 -2.31 11.58 0.21
N ALA A 106 -1.75 12.76 0.50
CA ALA A 106 -0.44 13.13 -0.01
C ALA A 106 0.71 12.41 0.75
N SER A 107 1.81 12.14 0.06
CA SER A 107 3.01 11.53 0.66
C SER A 107 3.63 12.43 1.73
N ILE A 108 4.24 11.84 2.75
CA ILE A 108 4.90 12.60 3.82
C ILE A 108 6.02 13.50 3.24
N GLY A 109 6.01 14.76 3.65
CA GLY A 109 6.95 15.78 3.21
C GLY A 109 6.59 16.43 1.87
N THR A 110 5.36 16.26 1.39
CA THR A 110 4.79 17.01 0.27
C THR A 110 3.94 18.20 0.72
N ALA A 111 3.48 18.23 1.98
CA ALA A 111 2.81 19.40 2.53
C ALA A 111 3.75 20.61 2.57
N HIS A 112 3.17 21.78 2.34
CA HIS A 112 3.76 23.07 2.63
C HIS A 112 3.59 23.33 4.13
N GLU A 113 4.70 23.57 4.84
CA GLU A 113 4.70 23.68 6.28
C GLU A 113 5.63 24.77 6.76
N THR A 114 5.12 25.65 7.62
CA THR A 114 5.89 26.77 8.17
C THR A 114 5.72 26.90 9.67
N TRP A 115 6.83 27.20 10.35
CA TRP A 115 6.84 27.62 11.75
C TRP A 115 6.62 29.14 11.80
N THR A 116 5.74 29.62 12.69
CA THR A 116 5.61 31.03 13.16
C THR A 116 6.12 32.16 12.22
N ASN A 117 5.20 33.04 11.78
CA ASN A 117 5.41 34.30 11.02
C ASN A 117 5.84 34.20 9.55
N GLY A 118 6.02 33.00 8.99
CA GLY A 118 6.12 32.82 7.54
C GLY A 118 4.74 32.92 6.87
N ILE A 119 4.63 33.68 5.78
CA ILE A 119 3.49 33.59 4.85
C ILE A 119 3.90 32.55 3.81
N GLU A 120 3.21 31.43 3.75
CA GLU A 120 3.35 30.49 2.64
C GLU A 120 2.22 30.66 1.64
N TYR A 121 2.60 30.66 0.37
CA TYR A 121 1.69 30.61 -0.76
C TYR A 121 1.59 29.16 -1.20
N VAL A 122 0.38 28.62 -1.14
CA VAL A 122 0.10 27.27 -1.62
C VAL A 122 -0.43 27.42 -3.03
N ASP A 123 0.38 27.04 -4.01
CA ASP A 123 -0.10 26.99 -5.39
C ASP A 123 -1.00 25.77 -5.56
N LYS A 124 -2.09 25.92 -6.32
CA LYS A 124 -3.07 24.85 -6.49
C LYS A 124 -2.43 23.74 -7.31
N GLN A 125 -2.13 22.59 -6.71
CA GLN A 125 -1.97 21.38 -7.50
C GLN A 125 -3.35 20.91 -7.97
N ASP A 126 -3.45 20.54 -9.25
CA ASP A 126 -4.68 20.08 -9.90
C ASP A 126 -5.15 18.69 -9.44
N GLU A 127 -4.98 18.34 -8.16
CA GLU A 127 -5.58 17.13 -7.63
C GLU A 127 -7.07 17.37 -7.41
N THR A 128 -7.89 16.83 -8.30
CA THR A 128 -9.35 16.79 -8.10
C THR A 128 -9.65 15.86 -6.93
N PRO A 129 -10.34 16.33 -5.87
CA PRO A 129 -10.76 15.47 -4.78
C PRO A 129 -11.52 14.26 -5.31
N ILE A 130 -11.21 13.09 -4.78
CA ILE A 130 -11.99 11.89 -5.00
C ILE A 130 -13.19 11.98 -4.08
N ASP A 131 -14.34 12.30 -4.67
CA ASP A 131 -15.59 12.31 -3.95
C ASP A 131 -15.93 10.90 -3.47
N PHE A 132 -16.64 10.79 -2.35
CA PHE A 132 -17.19 9.51 -1.90
C PHE A 132 -18.54 9.70 -1.23
N ILE A 133 -19.36 8.65 -1.30
CA ILE A 133 -20.59 8.55 -0.52
C ILE A 133 -20.31 7.62 0.66
N GLU A 134 -20.71 8.02 1.85
CA GLU A 134 -20.86 7.11 2.98
C GLU A 134 -22.33 7.00 3.35
N PHE A 135 -22.81 5.78 3.52
CA PHE A 135 -24.21 5.55 3.81
C PHE A 135 -24.40 4.26 4.60
N GLY A 136 -25.54 4.18 5.26
CA GLY A 136 -25.97 3.00 5.95
C GLY A 136 -26.81 3.36 7.15
N THR A 137 -26.57 2.69 8.27
CA THR A 137 -27.41 2.83 9.45
C THR A 137 -26.55 2.84 10.69
N ASN A 138 -26.72 3.83 11.56
CA ASN A 138 -26.20 3.82 12.92
C ASN A 138 -27.11 3.01 13.82
N ALA A 139 -26.79 2.89 15.12
CA ALA A 139 -27.61 2.17 16.10
C ALA A 139 -29.09 2.62 16.09
N THR A 140 -29.33 3.93 15.89
CA THR A 140 -30.64 4.58 16.06
C THR A 140 -31.28 5.06 14.77
N SER A 141 -30.51 5.34 13.72
CA SER A 141 -31.05 5.95 12.50
C SER A 141 -30.19 5.62 11.27
N PRO A 142 -30.80 5.59 10.07
CA PRO A 142 -30.08 5.69 8.81
C PRO A 142 -29.29 7.00 8.71
N PHE A 143 -28.28 7.00 7.87
CA PHE A 143 -27.57 8.20 7.48
C PHE A 143 -27.08 8.08 6.03
N PHE A 144 -26.86 9.24 5.41
CA PHE A 144 -26.28 9.36 4.09
C PHE A 144 -25.42 10.63 4.08
N SER A 145 -24.16 10.51 3.68
CA SER A 145 -23.23 11.63 3.61
C SER A 145 -22.45 11.60 2.30
N ILE A 146 -22.07 12.79 1.84
CA ILE A 146 -21.18 12.99 0.70
C ILE A 146 -19.94 13.68 1.25
N ASN A 147 -18.76 13.09 1.04
CA ASN A 147 -17.48 13.61 1.55
C ASN A 147 -17.49 13.89 3.06
N GLY A 148 -18.11 13.00 3.84
CA GLY A 148 -18.26 13.15 5.28
C GLY A 148 -19.31 14.18 5.72
N THR A 149 -19.92 14.92 4.79
CA THR A 149 -21.01 15.87 5.09
C THR A 149 -22.35 15.13 5.05
N GLU A 150 -22.97 14.97 6.22
CA GLU A 150 -24.28 14.33 6.35
C GLU A 150 -25.36 15.17 5.65
N MET A 151 -26.16 14.51 4.83
CA MET A 151 -27.26 15.10 4.09
C MET A 151 -28.54 14.99 4.90
N ASP A 152 -29.29 16.09 4.99
CA ASP A 152 -30.52 16.14 5.78
C ASP A 152 -31.68 15.49 5.01
N PHE A 153 -31.84 14.18 5.20
CA PHE A 153 -32.98 13.42 4.73
C PHE A 153 -33.84 12.98 5.91
N ASN A 154 -35.16 13.14 5.76
CA ASN A 154 -36.12 12.61 6.72
C ASN A 154 -36.29 11.10 6.52
N PHE A 155 -35.35 10.32 7.05
CA PHE A 155 -35.39 8.86 7.00
C PHE A 155 -36.51 8.32 7.90
N LEU A 156 -37.54 7.73 7.28
CA LEU A 156 -38.71 7.18 7.97
C LEU A 156 -38.64 5.66 8.04
N ASP A 157 -39.47 5.06 8.90
CA ASP A 157 -39.55 3.60 9.09
C ASP A 157 -39.97 2.87 7.80
N GLY A 158 -39.22 1.87 7.35
CA GLY A 158 -39.38 1.16 6.09
C GLY A 158 -38.13 1.17 5.22
N LEU A 159 -38.29 1.33 3.90
CA LEU A 159 -37.19 1.45 2.95
C LEU A 159 -37.09 2.88 2.43
N ASN A 160 -35.90 3.46 2.57
CA ASN A 160 -35.55 4.76 2.05
C ASN A 160 -34.70 4.56 0.79
N VAL A 161 -35.19 5.03 -0.36
CA VAL A 161 -34.56 4.83 -1.66
C VAL A 161 -34.09 6.16 -2.22
N LEU A 162 -32.78 6.27 -2.44
CA LEU A 162 -32.14 7.43 -3.05
C LEU A 162 -31.64 7.05 -4.45
N PHE A 163 -31.74 7.99 -5.38
CA PHE A 163 -31.19 7.86 -6.72
C PHE A 163 -30.13 8.89 -6.96
N LEU A 164 -29.00 8.44 -7.48
CA LEU A 164 -27.86 9.30 -7.74
C LEU A 164 -27.44 9.19 -9.19
N ASN A 165 -26.99 10.30 -9.75
CA ASN A 165 -26.19 10.22 -10.98
C ASN A 165 -24.76 9.78 -10.63
N TYR A 166 -23.93 9.55 -11.66
CA TYR A 166 -22.53 9.17 -11.46
C TYR A 166 -21.66 10.30 -10.88
N ASP A 167 -22.15 11.54 -10.90
CA ASP A 167 -21.56 12.70 -10.23
C ASP A 167 -21.97 12.80 -8.75
N LEU A 168 -22.58 11.74 -8.19
CA LEU A 168 -23.04 11.62 -6.81
C LEU A 168 -24.13 12.62 -6.39
N GLN A 169 -24.74 13.31 -7.33
CA GLN A 169 -25.87 14.21 -7.04
C GLN A 169 -27.13 13.39 -6.82
N VAL A 170 -27.81 13.64 -5.70
CA VAL A 170 -29.09 13.03 -5.39
C VAL A 170 -30.17 13.61 -6.31
N THR A 171 -30.64 12.80 -7.25
CA THR A 171 -31.67 13.17 -8.24
C THR A 171 -33.09 12.97 -7.70
N SER A 172 -33.29 11.99 -6.82
CA SER A 172 -34.55 11.78 -6.12
C SER A 172 -34.39 11.00 -4.83
N PHE A 173 -35.29 11.24 -3.89
CA PHE A 173 -35.42 10.55 -2.62
C PHE A 173 -36.88 10.12 -2.43
N ARG A 174 -37.13 8.86 -2.09
CA ARG A 174 -38.48 8.36 -1.81
C ARG A 174 -38.47 7.34 -0.68
N HIS A 175 -39.42 7.49 0.23
CA HIS A 175 -39.69 6.56 1.31
C HIS A 175 -40.83 5.60 0.96
N PHE A 176 -40.70 4.34 1.41
CA PHE A 176 -41.70 3.29 1.29
C PHE A 176 -41.91 2.66 2.67
N GLY A 177 -42.97 3.08 3.37
CA GLY A 177 -43.34 2.59 4.69
C GLY A 177 -44.03 1.22 4.65
N PHE A 178 -44.06 0.49 5.76
CA PHE A 178 -44.66 -0.85 5.80
C PHE A 178 -45.83 -0.97 6.80
N ASP A 179 -46.39 0.16 7.21
CA ASP A 179 -47.21 0.25 8.42
C ASP A 179 -48.62 -0.32 8.23
N SER A 180 -49.15 -0.34 6.99
CA SER A 180 -50.54 -0.76 6.72
C SER A 180 -50.76 -1.59 5.45
N SER A 181 -49.91 -1.49 4.42
CA SER A 181 -50.02 -2.33 3.21
C SER A 181 -48.65 -2.64 2.57
N PRO A 182 -47.87 -3.57 3.16
CA PRO A 182 -46.51 -3.85 2.68
C PRO A 182 -46.46 -4.29 1.20
N ASP A 183 -47.45 -5.03 0.70
CA ASP A 183 -47.46 -5.49 -0.69
C ASP A 183 -47.66 -4.35 -1.69
N SER A 184 -48.51 -3.38 -1.36
CA SER A 184 -48.73 -2.20 -2.18
C SER A 184 -47.45 -1.37 -2.24
N GLU A 185 -46.80 -1.15 -1.09
CA GLU A 185 -45.57 -0.38 -1.01
C GLU A 185 -44.38 -1.06 -1.69
N ILE A 186 -44.24 -2.38 -1.56
CA ILE A 186 -43.26 -3.16 -2.33
C ILE A 186 -43.54 -3.03 -3.84
N THR A 187 -44.81 -3.12 -4.26
CA THR A 187 -45.18 -2.96 -5.67
C THR A 187 -44.85 -1.56 -6.18
N ASN A 188 -45.17 -0.53 -5.39
CA ASN A 188 -44.89 0.87 -5.70
C ASN A 188 -43.38 1.11 -5.80
N MET A 189 -42.58 0.53 -4.90
CA MET A 189 -41.12 0.62 -4.94
C MET A 189 -40.55 -0.07 -6.17
N ILE A 190 -40.98 -1.29 -6.48
CA ILE A 190 -40.53 -2.02 -7.67
C ILE A 190 -40.86 -1.23 -8.94
N ASN A 191 -42.08 -0.71 -9.05
CA ASN A 191 -42.50 0.10 -10.18
C ASN A 191 -41.68 1.40 -10.29
N TYR A 192 -41.43 2.05 -9.15
CA TYR A 192 -40.62 3.27 -9.09
C TYR A 192 -39.18 3.02 -9.56
N ILE A 193 -38.48 2.05 -8.97
CA ILE A 193 -37.11 1.67 -9.36
C ILE A 193 -37.07 1.25 -10.83
N SER A 194 -38.06 0.49 -11.30
CA SER A 194 -38.12 0.01 -12.69
C SER A 194 -38.42 1.10 -13.72
N SER A 195 -39.00 2.22 -13.30
CA SER A 195 -39.34 3.35 -14.18
C SER A 195 -38.14 4.25 -14.51
N LEU A 196 -37.01 4.07 -13.82
CA LEU A 196 -35.88 4.99 -13.88
C LEU A 196 -34.88 4.63 -14.97
N SER A 197 -34.01 5.60 -15.28
CA SER A 197 -32.99 5.47 -16.32
C SER A 197 -31.91 4.46 -15.92
N ARG A 198 -31.24 3.85 -16.90
CA ARG A 198 -30.15 2.88 -16.65
C ARG A 198 -28.88 3.52 -16.08
N ASP A 199 -28.73 4.83 -16.26
CA ASP A 199 -27.52 5.56 -15.90
C ASP A 199 -27.61 6.17 -14.48
N SER A 200 -28.26 5.44 -13.57
CA SER A 200 -28.52 5.89 -12.20
C SER A 200 -28.08 4.84 -11.20
N LEU A 201 -27.45 5.31 -10.12
CA LEU A 201 -27.17 4.53 -8.94
C LEU A 201 -28.41 4.50 -8.04
N VAL A 202 -28.74 3.32 -7.53
CA VAL A 202 -29.84 3.10 -6.59
C VAL A 202 -29.25 2.79 -5.24
N CYS A 203 -29.47 3.69 -4.27
CA CYS A 203 -29.14 3.48 -2.88
C CYS A 203 -30.42 3.12 -2.10
N ILE A 204 -30.40 2.01 -1.36
CA ILE A 204 -31.53 1.58 -0.54
C ILE A 204 -31.03 1.44 0.89
N ILE A 205 -31.67 2.13 1.83
CA ILE A 205 -31.34 2.07 3.25
C ILE A 205 -32.60 1.73 4.03
N SER A 206 -32.56 0.62 4.77
CA SER A 206 -33.68 0.24 5.63
C SER A 206 -33.64 1.00 6.95
N ASN A 207 -34.79 1.43 7.43
CA ASN A 207 -34.97 1.92 8.78
C ASN A 207 -36.09 1.13 9.43
N SER A 208 -35.81 0.08 10.20
CA SER A 208 -36.83 -0.81 10.78
C SER A 208 -37.80 -1.46 9.75
N ILE A 209 -37.73 -2.79 9.60
CA ILE A 209 -38.66 -3.51 8.69
C ILE A 209 -39.60 -4.39 9.53
N PRO A 210 -40.93 -4.22 9.40
CA PRO A 210 -41.89 -5.07 10.07
C PRO A 210 -41.99 -6.46 9.43
N ASN A 211 -42.77 -7.31 10.08
CA ASN A 211 -42.82 -8.78 9.96
C ASN A 211 -42.84 -9.37 8.52
N ARG A 212 -42.30 -10.60 8.40
CA ARG A 212 -41.80 -11.32 7.21
C ARG A 212 -42.76 -11.54 6.03
N THR A 213 -44.06 -11.36 6.19
CA THR A 213 -45.06 -12.07 5.38
C THR A 213 -45.01 -11.73 3.88
N ASN A 214 -44.44 -10.58 3.49
CA ASN A 214 -44.45 -10.08 2.11
C ASN A 214 -43.07 -9.87 1.47
N MET A 215 -41.99 -10.30 2.14
CA MET A 215 -40.63 -10.00 1.68
C MET A 215 -40.12 -10.89 0.53
N ALA A 216 -40.80 -11.99 0.20
CA ALA A 216 -40.36 -12.92 -0.85
C ALA A 216 -40.33 -12.27 -2.24
N ARG A 217 -41.33 -11.43 -2.57
CA ARG A 217 -41.38 -10.69 -3.84
C ARG A 217 -40.27 -9.65 -3.91
N LEU A 218 -40.05 -8.92 -2.83
CA LEU A 218 -38.95 -7.98 -2.74
C LEU A 218 -37.60 -8.70 -2.86
N SER A 219 -37.43 -9.85 -2.21
CA SER A 219 -36.22 -10.68 -2.34
C SER A 219 -35.92 -11.05 -3.78
N THR A 220 -36.95 -11.52 -4.49
CA THR A 220 -36.85 -11.89 -5.90
C THR A 220 -36.46 -10.68 -6.73
N PHE A 221 -37.05 -9.52 -6.48
CA PHE A 221 -36.68 -8.28 -7.17
C PHE A 221 -35.23 -7.85 -6.89
N MET A 222 -34.82 -7.82 -5.62
CA MET A 222 -33.45 -7.45 -5.21
C MET A 222 -32.42 -8.40 -5.84
N LYS A 223 -32.69 -9.70 -5.84
CA LYS A 223 -31.82 -10.72 -6.41
C LYS A 223 -31.79 -10.70 -7.94
N ASP A 224 -32.95 -10.61 -8.59
CA ASP A 224 -33.03 -10.79 -10.04
C ASP A 224 -32.79 -9.49 -10.81
N THR A 225 -33.22 -8.35 -10.25
CA THR A 225 -33.10 -7.02 -10.89
C THR A 225 -31.86 -6.28 -10.44
N LEU A 226 -31.63 -6.25 -9.12
CA LEU A 226 -30.50 -5.51 -8.52
C LEU A 226 -29.30 -6.41 -8.20
N LYS A 227 -29.41 -7.72 -8.50
CA LYS A 227 -28.33 -8.71 -8.36
C LYS A 227 -27.76 -8.81 -6.94
N SER A 228 -28.55 -8.44 -5.94
CA SER A 228 -28.20 -8.57 -4.53
C SER A 228 -27.96 -10.04 -4.14
N GLU A 229 -26.87 -10.28 -3.43
CA GLU A 229 -26.47 -11.58 -2.91
C GLU A 229 -26.87 -11.76 -1.44
N PHE A 230 -26.95 -10.67 -0.67
CA PHE A 230 -27.14 -10.71 0.78
C PHE A 230 -28.57 -10.37 1.24
N PHE A 231 -29.39 -9.81 0.36
CA PHE A 231 -30.76 -9.43 0.74
C PHE A 231 -31.61 -10.64 1.15
N ALA A 232 -31.38 -11.84 0.62
CA ALA A 232 -32.09 -13.03 1.08
C ALA A 232 -31.80 -13.35 2.56
N SER A 233 -30.55 -13.17 3.00
CA SER A 233 -30.13 -13.37 4.40
C SER A 233 -30.71 -12.31 5.34
N PHE A 234 -30.96 -11.10 4.81
CA PHE A 234 -31.66 -10.02 5.51
C PHE A 234 -33.13 -10.34 5.87
N LEU A 235 -33.76 -11.27 5.14
CA LEU A 235 -35.15 -11.66 5.43
C LEU A 235 -35.28 -12.67 6.56
N LEU A 236 -34.16 -13.27 6.95
CA LEU A 236 -34.14 -14.38 7.88
C LEU A 236 -34.12 -13.96 9.34
N THR A 237 -33.93 -12.68 9.67
CA THR A 237 -33.91 -12.23 11.06
C THR A 237 -34.61 -10.89 11.27
N PHE A 238 -35.46 -10.81 12.30
CA PHE A 238 -36.13 -9.56 12.67
C PHE A 238 -35.15 -8.52 13.20
N GLY A 239 -35.43 -7.24 12.95
CA GLY A 239 -34.60 -6.13 13.44
C GLY A 239 -33.25 -6.02 12.72
N GLN A 240 -33.09 -6.68 11.58
CA GLN A 240 -31.93 -6.46 10.73
C GLN A 240 -32.01 -5.09 10.07
N LYS A 241 -30.83 -4.54 9.80
CA LYS A 241 -30.64 -3.38 8.95
C LYS A 241 -30.03 -3.83 7.63
N PHE A 242 -30.35 -3.09 6.59
CA PHE A 242 -29.95 -3.34 5.22
C PHE A 242 -29.51 -2.03 4.58
N ALA A 243 -28.39 -2.07 3.88
CA ALA A 243 -27.95 -0.98 3.04
C ALA A 243 -27.42 -1.55 1.71
N PHE A 244 -27.82 -0.93 0.62
CA PHE A 244 -27.49 -1.36 -0.73
C PHE A 244 -27.15 -0.16 -1.60
N LEU A 245 -26.19 -0.36 -2.49
CA LEU A 245 -25.89 0.51 -3.60
C LEU A 245 -25.60 -0.35 -4.83
N GLY A 246 -26.31 -0.07 -5.93
CA GLY A 246 -26.14 -0.81 -7.18
C GLY A 246 -26.53 0.02 -8.39
N GLU A 247 -26.07 -0.42 -9.55
CA GLU A 247 -26.52 0.10 -10.84
C GLU A 247 -27.86 -0.54 -11.23
N LEU A 248 -28.78 0.24 -11.79
CA LEU A 248 -30.06 -0.29 -12.25
C LEU A 248 -29.84 -1.30 -13.40
N LYS A 249 -30.19 -2.57 -13.18
CA LYS A 249 -29.92 -3.71 -14.11
C LYS A 249 -28.42 -4.02 -14.30
N GLY A 250 -27.56 -3.42 -13.49
CA GLY A 250 -26.13 -3.68 -13.47
C GLY A 250 -25.73 -4.65 -12.36
N ARG A 251 -24.49 -4.53 -11.92
CA ARG A 251 -23.94 -5.35 -10.82
C ARG A 251 -24.18 -4.64 -9.48
N PRO A 252 -24.35 -5.38 -8.37
CA PRO A 252 -24.35 -4.75 -7.06
C PRO A 252 -22.96 -4.17 -6.84
N LEU A 253 -22.89 -2.95 -6.32
CA LEU A 253 -21.62 -2.31 -5.98
C LEU A 253 -21.32 -2.57 -4.50
N LEU A 254 -22.34 -2.37 -3.66
CA LEU A 254 -22.32 -2.65 -2.23
C LEU A 254 -23.67 -3.24 -1.83
N ASP A 255 -23.69 -4.34 -1.09
CA ASP A 255 -24.91 -5.02 -0.69
C ASP A 255 -24.73 -5.67 0.68
N PHE A 256 -25.40 -5.12 1.70
CA PHE A 256 -25.10 -5.47 3.09
C PHE A 256 -26.31 -5.56 3.98
N SER A 257 -26.28 -6.55 4.88
CA SER A 257 -27.26 -6.76 5.93
C SER A 257 -26.61 -7.14 7.26
N CYS A 258 -27.06 -6.58 8.38
CA CYS A 258 -26.59 -6.95 9.72
C CYS A 258 -27.73 -6.99 10.74
N ILE A 259 -27.59 -7.77 11.83
CA ILE A 259 -28.51 -7.67 12.98
C ILE A 259 -28.03 -6.54 13.89
N SER A 260 -28.96 -5.63 14.26
CA SER A 260 -28.89 -4.68 15.39
C SER A 260 -27.69 -3.73 15.51
N GLN A 261 -26.78 -3.74 14.54
CA GLN A 261 -25.51 -3.03 14.57
C GLN A 261 -25.45 -1.89 13.53
N GLU A 262 -24.35 -1.15 13.53
CA GLU A 262 -24.05 -0.15 12.50
C GLU A 262 -23.78 -0.82 11.14
N ILE A 263 -24.20 -0.21 10.04
CA ILE A 263 -23.75 -0.54 8.69
C ILE A 263 -23.12 0.72 8.14
N ARG A 264 -21.87 0.63 7.72
CA ARG A 264 -21.12 1.74 7.16
C ARG A 264 -20.50 1.35 5.83
N LEU A 265 -21.06 1.88 4.75
CA LEU A 265 -20.66 1.58 3.38
C LEU A 265 -20.07 2.82 2.75
N ARG A 266 -18.87 2.71 2.16
CA ARG A 266 -18.25 3.79 1.39
C ARG A 266 -18.14 3.42 -0.08
N TYR A 267 -18.66 4.30 -0.93
CA TYR A 267 -18.59 4.19 -2.38
C TYR A 267 -17.75 5.32 -2.93
N TYR A 268 -16.69 4.96 -3.65
CA TYR A 268 -15.84 5.86 -4.41
C TYR A 268 -16.24 5.74 -5.89
N PRO A 269 -16.72 6.82 -6.53
CA PRO A 269 -17.25 6.80 -7.88
C PRO A 269 -16.18 6.48 -8.91
N ARG A 270 -16.67 6.06 -10.08
CA ARG A 270 -15.85 5.87 -11.26
C ARG A 270 -15.38 7.21 -11.81
N LEU A 271 -14.08 7.34 -12.03
CA LEU A 271 -13.53 8.45 -12.81
C LEU A 271 -14.05 8.35 -14.25
N ALA A 272 -14.76 9.38 -14.71
CA ALA A 272 -15.61 9.38 -15.91
C ALA A 272 -14.91 8.96 -17.23
N ASP A 273 -13.57 8.96 -17.28
CA ASP A 273 -12.80 8.78 -18.52
C ASP A 273 -12.14 7.39 -18.68
N THR A 274 -12.47 6.40 -17.85
CA THR A 274 -11.79 5.09 -17.95
C THR A 274 -12.54 4.06 -18.75
N ARG A 275 -11.92 3.61 -19.85
CA ARG A 275 -12.50 2.60 -20.73
C ARG A 275 -12.62 1.21 -20.09
N ASN A 276 -11.96 0.91 -18.97
CA ASN A 276 -12.07 -0.35 -18.21
C ASN A 276 -11.61 -0.17 -16.75
N PRO A 277 -12.43 0.35 -15.83
CA PRO A 277 -12.06 0.41 -14.43
C PRO A 277 -11.99 -0.98 -13.80
N LEU A 278 -10.98 -1.19 -12.96
CA LEU A 278 -10.93 -2.30 -12.02
C LEU A 278 -11.89 -2.01 -10.87
N SER A 279 -13.04 -2.68 -10.83
CA SER A 279 -13.99 -2.54 -9.71
C SER A 279 -13.69 -3.52 -8.60
N PHE A 280 -13.62 -3.00 -7.38
CA PHE A 280 -13.32 -3.77 -6.18
C PHE A 280 -14.39 -3.53 -5.14
N SER A 281 -14.81 -4.61 -4.48
CA SER A 281 -15.60 -4.52 -3.26
C SER A 281 -15.03 -5.43 -2.20
N THR A 282 -14.99 -4.95 -0.95
CA THR A 282 -14.61 -5.76 0.20
C THR A 282 -15.50 -5.42 1.37
N CYS A 283 -15.83 -6.43 2.17
CA CYS A 283 -16.75 -6.24 3.28
C CYS A 283 -16.56 -7.23 4.41
N SER A 284 -17.08 -6.84 5.56
CA SER A 284 -16.96 -7.58 6.80
C SER A 284 -18.26 -7.49 7.61
N PHE A 285 -18.82 -8.64 8.02
CA PHE A 285 -19.95 -8.67 8.96
C PHE A 285 -19.96 -9.86 9.93
N ASN A 286 -20.64 -9.67 11.05
CA ASN A 286 -20.95 -10.72 12.02
C ASN A 286 -22.24 -11.44 11.65
N SER A 287 -22.17 -12.76 11.45
CA SER A 287 -23.30 -13.56 11.01
C SER A 287 -24.50 -13.43 11.97
N PRO A 288 -25.71 -13.23 11.42
CA PRO A 288 -26.96 -13.19 12.17
C PRO A 288 -27.23 -14.42 13.06
N THR A 289 -26.77 -15.59 12.63
CA THR A 289 -27.25 -16.87 13.16
C THR A 289 -26.31 -17.49 14.19
N SER A 290 -25.12 -16.93 14.38
CA SER A 290 -24.12 -17.43 15.33
C SER A 290 -23.14 -16.31 15.66
N SER A 291 -22.99 -15.98 16.94
CA SER A 291 -22.15 -14.89 17.46
C SER A 291 -20.66 -14.95 17.06
N ASN A 292 -20.22 -16.04 16.42
CA ASN A 292 -18.81 -16.33 16.17
C ASN A 292 -18.45 -16.49 14.69
N ASN A 293 -19.41 -16.34 13.76
CA ASN A 293 -19.09 -16.48 12.34
C ASN A 293 -18.90 -15.11 11.71
N SER A 294 -17.68 -14.82 11.30
CA SER A 294 -17.35 -13.65 10.48
C SER A 294 -17.58 -14.02 9.01
N VAL A 295 -18.24 -13.17 8.24
CA VAL A 295 -18.40 -13.37 6.80
C VAL A 295 -17.71 -12.24 6.06
N PHE A 296 -16.87 -12.64 5.12
CA PHE A 296 -16.13 -11.74 4.25
C PHE A 296 -16.55 -12.01 2.82
N THR A 297 -16.67 -10.95 2.03
CA THR A 297 -16.84 -11.07 0.59
C THR A 297 -15.92 -10.09 -0.10
N THR A 298 -15.18 -10.61 -1.06
CA THR A 298 -14.26 -9.84 -1.88
C THR A 298 -14.67 -10.02 -3.33
N LEU A 299 -15.01 -8.92 -3.99
CA LEU A 299 -15.40 -8.88 -5.39
C LEU A 299 -14.31 -8.18 -6.20
N VAL A 300 -13.90 -8.80 -7.31
CA VAL A 300 -13.03 -8.22 -8.34
C VAL A 300 -13.80 -8.24 -9.65
N TYR A 301 -13.98 -7.07 -10.27
CA TYR A 301 -14.90 -6.88 -11.39
C TYR A 301 -16.34 -7.31 -11.08
N GLY A 302 -16.80 -7.15 -9.84
CA GLY A 302 -18.10 -7.67 -9.40
C GLY A 302 -18.23 -9.20 -9.47
N ARG A 303 -17.13 -9.92 -9.70
CA ARG A 303 -17.06 -11.37 -9.54
C ARG A 303 -16.51 -11.67 -8.17
N ARG A 304 -17.18 -12.58 -7.47
CA ARG A 304 -16.75 -13.07 -6.18
C ARG A 304 -15.46 -13.87 -6.36
N VAL A 305 -14.36 -13.35 -5.82
CA VAL A 305 -13.10 -14.09 -5.74
C VAL A 305 -13.19 -15.13 -4.63
N HIS A 306 -13.82 -14.74 -3.53
CA HIS A 306 -13.96 -15.59 -2.38
C HIS A 306 -15.13 -15.17 -1.48
N SER A 307 -15.83 -16.14 -0.89
CA SER A 307 -16.81 -15.94 0.18
C SER A 307 -16.82 -17.18 1.06
N ASN A 308 -16.58 -17.05 2.36
CA ASN A 308 -16.80 -18.12 3.32
C ASN A 308 -17.35 -17.56 4.63
N THR A 309 -17.91 -18.45 5.44
CA THR A 309 -18.12 -18.24 6.88
C THR A 309 -16.83 -18.64 7.60
N TRP A 310 -16.27 -17.73 8.37
CA TRP A 310 -14.89 -17.83 8.87
C TRP A 310 -14.79 -17.92 10.37
N THR A 311 -13.61 -18.36 10.77
CA THR A 311 -13.08 -18.26 12.12
C THR A 311 -13.22 -16.82 12.62
N ALA A 312 -13.89 -16.61 13.77
CA ALA A 312 -13.92 -15.31 14.45
C ALA A 312 -12.50 -14.71 14.55
N GLY A 313 -12.37 -13.42 14.24
CA GLY A 313 -11.13 -12.68 14.35
C GLY A 313 -10.12 -12.85 13.22
N ALA A 314 -10.49 -13.50 12.12
CA ALA A 314 -9.65 -13.59 10.93
C ALA A 314 -9.80 -12.35 10.02
N PHE A 315 -8.83 -12.17 9.12
CA PHE A 315 -8.97 -11.27 7.97
C PHE A 315 -9.02 -12.06 6.67
N SER A 316 -9.85 -11.63 5.74
CA SER A 316 -9.76 -12.03 4.33
C SER A 316 -8.82 -11.08 3.60
N MET A 317 -7.77 -11.62 2.97
CA MET A 317 -6.74 -10.87 2.28
C MET A 317 -6.62 -11.36 0.83
N THR A 318 -6.86 -10.47 -0.13
CA THR A 318 -6.77 -10.78 -1.58
C THR A 318 -5.82 -9.81 -2.26
N PHE A 319 -4.91 -10.33 -3.06
CA PHE A 319 -3.98 -9.54 -3.88
C PHE A 319 -4.40 -9.57 -5.33
N VAL A 320 -4.46 -8.40 -5.96
CA VAL A 320 -4.82 -8.25 -7.37
C VAL A 320 -3.76 -7.44 -8.09
N GLN A 321 -3.31 -7.93 -9.23
CA GLN A 321 -2.39 -7.21 -10.09
C GLN A 321 -3.12 -6.05 -10.76
N GLU A 322 -2.68 -4.81 -10.51
CA GLU A 322 -3.33 -3.60 -11.03
C GLU A 322 -3.39 -3.53 -12.56
N VAL A 323 -2.44 -4.14 -13.27
CA VAL A 323 -2.38 -4.06 -14.75
C VAL A 323 -3.45 -4.93 -15.40
N PHE A 324 -3.66 -6.14 -14.89
CA PHE A 324 -4.53 -7.14 -15.52
C PHE A 324 -5.83 -7.37 -14.75
N GLY A 325 -5.89 -6.98 -13.48
CA GLY A 325 -6.97 -7.34 -12.58
C GLY A 325 -6.99 -8.79 -12.17
N GLU A 326 -5.89 -9.51 -12.39
CA GLU A 326 -5.78 -10.91 -12.03
C GLU A 326 -5.50 -11.04 -10.54
N THR A 327 -6.24 -11.95 -9.88
CA THR A 327 -5.98 -12.30 -8.50
C THR A 327 -4.68 -13.09 -8.42
N ILE A 328 -3.67 -12.52 -7.77
CA ILE A 328 -2.36 -13.14 -7.56
C ILE A 328 -2.43 -14.17 -6.43
N GLY A 329 -3.21 -13.87 -5.39
CA GLY A 329 -3.30 -14.71 -4.21
C GLY A 329 -4.47 -14.35 -3.32
N TYR A 330 -4.89 -15.33 -2.54
CA TYR A 330 -5.95 -15.23 -1.55
C TYR A 330 -5.51 -15.91 -0.26
N TYR A 331 -5.71 -15.25 0.88
CA TYR A 331 -5.38 -15.77 2.19
C TYR A 331 -6.42 -15.41 3.25
N GLU A 332 -6.69 -16.36 4.16
CA GLU A 332 -7.32 -16.06 5.44
C GLU A 332 -6.21 -15.83 6.48
N VAL A 333 -6.06 -14.60 6.96
CA VAL A 333 -5.09 -14.26 8.00
C VAL A 333 -5.68 -14.61 9.35
N ILE A 334 -5.14 -15.65 9.98
CA ILE A 334 -5.55 -16.11 11.31
C ILE A 334 -4.57 -15.63 12.40
N PRO A 335 -5.03 -15.45 13.65
CA PRO A 335 -4.14 -15.20 14.78
C PRO A 335 -3.08 -16.31 14.91
N ASP A 336 -1.86 -15.93 15.31
CA ASP A 336 -0.73 -16.87 15.47
C ASP A 336 -0.99 -17.93 16.55
N SER A 337 -1.96 -17.68 17.45
CA SER A 337 -2.40 -18.61 18.50
C SER A 337 -3.33 -19.72 18.02
N LYS A 338 -3.83 -19.67 16.77
CA LYS A 338 -4.77 -20.67 16.22
C LYS A 338 -4.04 -21.76 15.43
N VAL A 339 -4.68 -22.91 15.28
CA VAL A 339 -4.21 -23.97 14.39
C VAL A 339 -4.77 -23.69 12.99
N SER A 340 -3.91 -23.81 11.97
CA SER A 340 -4.35 -23.76 10.58
C SER A 340 -5.01 -25.08 10.18
N TYR A 341 -6.18 -25.00 9.57
CA TYR A 341 -6.96 -26.13 9.06
C TYR A 341 -7.04 -26.17 7.54
N HIS A 342 -6.58 -25.11 6.86
CA HIS A 342 -6.76 -24.94 5.42
C HIS A 342 -5.50 -24.35 4.77
N ASP A 343 -5.20 -24.78 3.54
CA ASP A 343 -4.00 -24.35 2.80
C ASP A 343 -3.97 -22.86 2.46
N TYR A 344 -5.14 -22.22 2.42
CA TYR A 344 -5.25 -20.77 2.21
C TYR A 344 -5.11 -19.96 3.50
N GLN A 345 -4.98 -20.59 4.68
CA GLN A 345 -4.78 -19.88 5.94
C GLN A 345 -3.31 -19.51 6.11
N ILE A 346 -3.07 -18.27 6.51
CA ILE A 346 -1.74 -17.76 6.81
C ILE A 346 -1.73 -17.16 8.21
N TYR A 347 -0.66 -17.43 8.95
CA TYR A 347 -0.42 -16.81 10.25
C TYR A 347 -0.18 -15.31 10.10
N ARG A 348 -0.59 -14.51 11.09
CA ARG A 348 -0.43 -13.05 11.10
C ARG A 348 1.03 -12.65 10.92
N GLY A 349 1.97 -13.33 11.57
CA GLY A 349 3.40 -13.11 11.38
C GLY A 349 3.87 -13.31 9.93
N ALA A 350 3.37 -14.35 9.26
CA ALA A 350 3.70 -14.64 7.87
C ALA A 350 2.99 -13.67 6.91
N ALA A 351 1.77 -13.22 7.22
CA ALA A 351 1.08 -12.17 6.47
C ALA A 351 1.84 -10.84 6.52
N ILE A 352 2.38 -10.45 7.68
CA ILE A 352 3.25 -9.26 7.82
C ILE A 352 4.47 -9.36 6.91
N ALA A 353 5.16 -10.51 6.93
CA ALA A 353 6.31 -10.74 6.08
C ALA A 353 5.96 -10.67 4.59
N LEU A 354 4.84 -11.28 4.19
CA LEU A 354 4.31 -11.23 2.83
C LEU A 354 4.04 -9.79 2.38
N LEU A 355 3.29 -9.03 3.20
CA LEU A 355 2.90 -7.64 2.92
C LEU A 355 4.10 -6.72 2.79
N HIS A 356 5.16 -6.91 3.58
CA HIS A 356 6.38 -6.11 3.50
C HIS A 356 7.29 -6.53 2.35
N ASN A 357 7.50 -7.83 2.16
CA ASN A 357 8.67 -8.34 1.42
C ASN A 357 8.36 -8.96 0.07
N SER A 358 7.18 -9.55 -0.11
CA SER A 358 6.92 -10.42 -1.27
C SER A 358 5.97 -9.80 -2.28
N ILE A 359 5.24 -8.76 -1.90
CA ILE A 359 4.28 -8.09 -2.77
C ILE A 359 4.89 -6.84 -3.40
N GLN A 360 4.85 -6.80 -4.73
CA GLN A 360 5.40 -5.71 -5.54
C GLN A 360 4.58 -4.43 -5.41
N ALA A 361 5.26 -3.29 -5.54
CA ALA A 361 4.60 -1.97 -5.65
C ALA A 361 3.58 -1.96 -6.79
N GLY A 362 2.46 -1.25 -6.58
CA GLY A 362 1.33 -1.24 -7.50
C GLY A 362 0.32 -2.37 -7.30
N THR A 363 0.64 -3.43 -6.57
CA THR A 363 -0.35 -4.49 -6.27
C THR A 363 -1.50 -3.95 -5.42
N ILE A 364 -2.73 -4.27 -5.79
CA ILE A 364 -3.94 -3.93 -5.03
C ILE A 364 -4.17 -4.98 -3.93
N LEU A 365 -4.40 -4.52 -2.72
CA LEU A 365 -4.76 -5.31 -1.55
C LEU A 365 -6.23 -5.05 -1.21
N LEU A 366 -7.05 -6.10 -1.24
CA LEU A 366 -8.39 -6.09 -0.67
C LEU A 366 -8.32 -6.84 0.66
N LEU A 367 -8.58 -6.11 1.74
CA LEU A 367 -8.55 -6.65 3.09
C LEU A 367 -9.90 -6.40 3.77
N ALA A 368 -10.42 -7.41 4.47
CA ALA A 368 -11.64 -7.31 5.27
C ALA A 368 -11.45 -8.12 6.57
N GLY A 369 -11.87 -7.58 7.71
CA GLY A 369 -11.83 -8.28 9.00
C GLY A 369 -13.03 -7.90 9.85
N SER A 370 -13.68 -8.87 10.49
CA SER A 370 -14.93 -8.72 11.25
C SER A 370 -14.74 -9.29 12.63
N ASN A 371 -15.24 -8.56 13.64
CA ASN A 371 -15.09 -8.94 15.04
C ASN A 371 -13.65 -9.36 15.33
N ILE A 372 -12.73 -8.48 14.93
CA ILE A 372 -11.30 -8.67 15.11
C ILE A 372 -11.06 -8.90 16.59
N LEU A 373 -10.38 -9.98 16.98
CA LEU A 373 -10.32 -10.37 18.40
C LEU A 373 -9.30 -9.57 19.20
N GLU A 374 -8.29 -9.03 18.52
CA GLU A 374 -7.13 -8.40 19.14
C GLU A 374 -6.72 -7.16 18.33
N PRO A 375 -6.18 -6.11 18.97
CA PRO A 375 -5.55 -5.01 18.25
C PRO A 375 -4.47 -5.50 17.29
N LEU A 376 -4.33 -4.80 16.16
CA LEU A 376 -3.24 -5.07 15.23
C LEU A 376 -1.89 -4.77 15.89
N SER A 377 -0.90 -5.62 15.64
CA SER A 377 0.47 -5.33 16.06
C SER A 377 1.02 -4.14 15.26
N ASP A 378 1.96 -3.39 15.83
CA ASP A 378 2.59 -2.26 15.15
C ASP A 378 3.23 -2.66 13.81
N ASP A 379 3.76 -3.89 13.70
CA ASP A 379 4.29 -4.40 12.44
C ASP A 379 3.18 -4.54 11.39
N PHE A 380 2.00 -5.04 11.78
CA PHE A 380 0.89 -5.19 10.85
C PHE A 380 0.31 -3.82 10.46
N VAL A 381 0.17 -2.91 11.42
CA VAL A 381 -0.20 -1.51 11.16
C VAL A 381 0.77 -0.89 10.15
N ASN A 382 2.08 -1.03 10.37
CA ASN A 382 3.11 -0.54 9.45
C ASN A 382 3.10 -1.24 8.09
N ALA A 383 2.75 -2.53 8.03
CA ALA A 383 2.60 -3.23 6.77
C ALA A 383 1.44 -2.63 5.96
N LEU A 384 0.28 -2.41 6.61
CA LEU A 384 -0.91 -1.85 5.97
C LEU A 384 -0.73 -0.38 5.57
N THR A 385 0.04 0.41 6.30
CA THR A 385 0.34 1.80 5.90
C THR A 385 1.12 1.86 4.58
N THR A 386 1.91 0.82 4.24
CA THR A 386 2.53 0.71 2.90
C THR A 386 1.53 0.47 1.77
N TYR A 387 0.28 0.16 2.09
CA TYR A 387 -0.81 0.07 1.12
C TYR A 387 -1.69 1.32 1.13
N GLY A 388 -1.27 2.37 1.83
CA GLY A 388 -1.99 3.62 1.99
C GLY A 388 -2.97 3.65 3.16
N ALA A 389 -3.05 2.62 4.00
CA ALA A 389 -3.98 2.62 5.15
C ALA A 389 -3.66 3.75 6.14
N ALA A 390 -4.66 4.54 6.51
CA ALA A 390 -4.61 5.55 7.56
C ALA A 390 -5.16 5.04 8.90
N LEU A 391 -6.25 4.28 8.87
CA LEU A 391 -7.07 3.87 10.02
C LEU A 391 -6.65 2.52 10.64
N SER A 392 -5.68 1.82 10.05
CA SER A 392 -5.19 0.53 10.54
C SER A 392 -4.76 0.55 12.02
N HIS A 393 -4.23 1.67 12.51
CA HIS A 393 -3.85 1.86 13.92
C HIS A 393 -5.05 1.91 14.89
N GLN A 394 -6.25 2.18 14.38
CA GLN A 394 -7.48 2.21 15.18
C GLN A 394 -8.16 0.83 15.25
N VAL A 395 -7.64 -0.17 14.51
CA VAL A 395 -8.20 -1.51 14.47
C VAL A 395 -7.95 -2.22 15.80
N GLY A 396 -9.04 -2.52 16.49
CA GLY A 396 -9.04 -3.08 17.83
C GLY A 396 -10.02 -4.23 17.98
N ALA A 397 -10.10 -4.78 19.20
CA ALA A 397 -11.01 -5.86 19.54
C ALA A 397 -12.48 -5.48 19.26
N GLY A 398 -13.24 -6.39 18.67
CA GLY A 398 -14.66 -6.23 18.34
C GLY A 398 -14.96 -5.39 17.09
N LYS A 399 -13.95 -4.76 16.48
CA LYS A 399 -14.14 -3.87 15.34
C LYS A 399 -14.25 -4.65 14.03
N SER A 400 -14.92 -4.04 13.05
CA SER A 400 -14.86 -4.42 11.64
C SER A 400 -14.01 -3.44 10.86
N TYR A 401 -13.26 -3.94 9.90
CA TYR A 401 -12.29 -3.18 9.13
C TYR A 401 -12.28 -3.63 7.67
N ALA A 402 -12.19 -2.66 6.76
CA ALA A 402 -12.06 -2.89 5.33
C ALA A 402 -11.04 -1.92 4.75
N LEU A 403 -10.24 -2.41 3.81
CA LEU A 403 -9.23 -1.64 3.09
C LEU A 403 -9.17 -2.11 1.64
N ILE A 404 -9.19 -1.17 0.70
CA ILE A 404 -8.82 -1.41 -0.70
C ILE A 404 -7.58 -0.57 -1.00
N GLY A 405 -6.42 -1.11 -0.63
CA GLY A 405 -5.14 -0.40 -0.67
C GLY A 405 -4.30 -0.74 -1.91
N ARG A 406 -3.27 0.06 -2.17
CA ARG A 406 -2.30 -0.18 -3.25
C ARG A 406 -0.90 -0.13 -2.68
N LYS A 407 -0.07 -1.14 -2.93
CA LYS A 407 1.30 -1.18 -2.42
C LYS A 407 2.09 0.02 -2.94
N GLY A 408 2.68 0.79 -2.02
CA GLY A 408 3.37 2.03 -2.31
C GLY A 408 2.44 3.23 -2.47
N ALA A 409 1.19 3.15 -2.03
CA ALA A 409 0.30 4.31 -1.96
C ALA A 409 0.58 5.13 -0.69
N ALA A 410 0.37 6.45 -0.79
CA ALA A 410 0.54 7.35 0.34
C ALA A 410 -0.49 7.09 1.43
N ARG A 411 -0.14 7.41 2.68
CA ARG A 411 -1.03 7.17 3.81
C ARG A 411 -2.30 7.99 3.68
N GLY A 412 -3.45 7.35 3.83
CA GLY A 412 -4.77 7.97 3.67
C GLY A 412 -5.14 8.26 2.22
N SER A 413 -4.42 7.71 1.23
CA SER A 413 -4.72 7.89 -0.20
C SER A 413 -5.59 6.78 -0.80
N VAL A 414 -6.06 5.86 0.05
CA VAL A 414 -6.81 4.68 -0.40
C VAL A 414 -8.13 4.55 0.35
N PRO A 415 -9.15 3.94 -0.28
CA PRO A 415 -10.39 3.59 0.37
C PRO A 415 -10.18 2.71 1.61
N GLU A 416 -10.67 3.20 2.74
CA GLU A 416 -10.58 2.53 4.04
C GLU A 416 -11.84 2.84 4.87
N SER A 417 -12.30 1.85 5.64
CA SER A 417 -13.45 2.00 6.54
C SER A 417 -13.29 1.13 7.78
N ILE A 418 -13.72 1.67 8.92
CA ILE A 418 -13.72 0.98 10.21
C ILE A 418 -15.06 1.25 10.92
N SER A 419 -15.60 0.24 11.59
CA SER A 419 -16.73 0.41 12.50
C SER A 419 -16.43 -0.33 13.80
N SER A 420 -16.70 0.34 14.92
CA SER A 420 -16.60 -0.25 16.26
C SER A 420 -17.79 -1.11 16.62
N THR A 421 -18.92 -0.91 15.94
CA THR A 421 -20.19 -1.50 16.36
C THR A 421 -20.84 -2.35 15.30
N GLY A 422 -20.34 -2.40 14.07
CA GLY A 422 -21.00 -3.15 13.02
C GLY A 422 -20.22 -3.38 11.74
N ALA A 423 -20.94 -3.59 10.64
CA ALA A 423 -20.39 -4.03 9.37
C ALA A 423 -19.80 -2.87 8.58
N VAL A 424 -18.71 -3.15 7.85
CA VAL A 424 -18.09 -2.20 6.93
C VAL A 424 -18.03 -2.76 5.52
N GLY A 425 -18.24 -1.89 4.54
CA GLY A 425 -18.10 -2.22 3.12
C GLY A 425 -17.43 -1.09 2.37
N LEU A 426 -16.57 -1.44 1.43
CA LEU A 426 -15.90 -0.51 0.53
C LEU A 426 -16.16 -0.91 -0.90
N TYR A 427 -16.40 0.07 -1.76
CA TYR A 427 -16.36 -0.10 -3.20
C TYR A 427 -15.54 1.02 -3.81
N THR A 428 -14.66 0.65 -4.72
CA THR A 428 -13.91 1.63 -5.51
C THR A 428 -13.60 1.09 -6.89
N THR A 429 -13.21 2.01 -7.77
CA THR A 429 -12.63 1.67 -9.06
C THR A 429 -11.24 2.24 -9.18
N PHE A 430 -10.29 1.42 -9.63
CA PHE A 430 -8.98 1.92 -10.06
C PHE A 430 -8.96 2.07 -11.57
N ASN A 431 -8.42 3.20 -11.99
CA ASN A 431 -8.01 3.37 -13.36
C ASN A 431 -6.83 2.44 -13.60
N ILE A 432 -6.98 1.46 -14.50
CA ILE A 432 -5.82 0.73 -15.01
C ILE A 432 -4.93 1.81 -15.63
N PRO A 433 -3.73 2.08 -15.09
CA PRO A 433 -2.86 3.08 -15.66
C PRO A 433 -2.66 2.72 -17.14
N SER A 434 -3.04 3.62 -18.05
CA SER A 434 -2.72 3.46 -19.48
C SER A 434 -1.21 3.50 -19.70
N HIS A 435 -0.48 4.01 -18.69
CA HIS A 435 0.95 3.96 -18.60
C HIS A 435 1.37 2.53 -18.32
N ASN A 436 2.09 1.92 -19.26
CA ASN A 436 2.96 0.79 -18.98
C ASN A 436 3.74 1.16 -17.71
N VAL A 437 3.40 0.56 -16.56
CA VAL A 437 4.29 0.55 -15.40
C VAL A 437 5.60 0.09 -15.99
N LYS A 438 6.61 0.98 -16.02
CA LYS A 438 7.90 0.66 -16.63
C LYS A 438 8.35 -0.63 -15.97
N PRO A 439 8.40 -1.76 -16.70
CA PRO A 439 8.77 -3.02 -16.08
C PRO A 439 10.18 -2.80 -15.54
N TYR A 440 10.31 -2.79 -14.22
CA TYR A 440 11.62 -2.81 -13.59
C TYR A 440 12.05 -4.27 -13.54
N ILE A 441 13.33 -4.49 -13.83
CA ILE A 441 13.95 -5.78 -13.63
C ILE A 441 14.69 -5.66 -12.31
N GLU A 442 14.23 -6.40 -11.31
CA GLU A 442 15.01 -6.56 -10.09
C GLU A 442 16.14 -7.53 -10.38
N VAL A 443 17.38 -7.07 -10.27
CA VAL A 443 18.54 -7.96 -10.34
C VAL A 443 19.24 -7.92 -8.99
N LYS A 444 19.46 -9.10 -8.43
CA LYS A 444 20.20 -9.30 -7.18
C LYS A 444 21.43 -10.16 -7.49
N VAL A 445 22.61 -9.68 -7.08
CA VAL A 445 23.79 -10.54 -7.00
C VAL A 445 24.16 -10.75 -5.55
N THR A 446 24.40 -12.00 -5.21
CA THR A 446 24.93 -12.38 -3.91
C THR A 446 26.35 -12.91 -4.08
N GLY A 447 27.31 -12.22 -3.48
CA GLY A 447 28.66 -12.73 -3.26
C GLY A 447 28.75 -13.57 -2.00
N THR A 448 29.51 -14.65 -2.06
CA THR A 448 29.77 -15.56 -0.94
C THR A 448 31.25 -15.60 -0.63
N TYR A 449 31.58 -15.48 0.66
CA TYR A 449 32.97 -15.49 1.16
C TYR A 449 33.48 -16.90 1.52
N GLU A 450 32.55 -17.82 1.82
CA GLU A 450 32.80 -19.21 2.22
C GLU A 450 31.98 -20.15 1.30
N GLU A 451 31.97 -21.47 1.54
CA GLU A 451 31.46 -22.60 0.71
C GLU A 451 30.09 -22.46 -0.02
N GLY A 452 29.39 -21.34 0.08
CA GLY A 452 28.29 -21.01 -0.81
C GLY A 452 28.75 -20.63 -2.22
N SER A 453 28.00 -21.04 -3.24
CA SER A 453 28.14 -20.51 -4.59
C SER A 453 27.51 -19.12 -4.65
N PRO A 454 28.18 -18.11 -5.25
CA PRO A 454 27.48 -16.87 -5.56
C PRO A 454 26.33 -17.16 -6.51
N TYR A 455 25.36 -16.26 -6.57
CA TYR A 455 24.27 -16.42 -7.52
C TYR A 455 23.74 -15.06 -7.96
N PHE A 456 23.14 -15.10 -9.13
CA PHE A 456 22.30 -14.02 -9.65
C PHE A 456 20.86 -14.43 -9.48
N SER A 457 19.97 -13.49 -9.17
CA SER A 457 18.53 -13.67 -9.36
C SER A 457 17.94 -12.49 -10.10
N ILE A 458 16.97 -12.79 -10.96
CA ILE A 458 16.17 -11.81 -11.69
C ILE A 458 14.73 -11.96 -11.20
N ASN A 459 14.16 -10.90 -10.62
CA ASN A 459 12.83 -10.90 -9.99
C ASN A 459 12.67 -12.08 -9.02
N ASP A 460 13.64 -12.24 -8.10
CA ASP A 460 13.78 -13.35 -7.14
C ASP A 460 13.92 -14.77 -7.72
N VAL A 461 13.88 -14.93 -9.05
CA VAL A 461 14.18 -16.21 -9.69
C VAL A 461 15.69 -16.35 -9.82
N LYS A 462 16.26 -17.33 -9.12
CA LYS A 462 17.69 -17.66 -9.24
C LYS A 462 18.02 -18.03 -10.68
N VAL A 463 18.97 -17.31 -11.26
CA VAL A 463 19.54 -17.63 -12.55
C VAL A 463 20.45 -18.84 -12.36
N ARG A 464 20.20 -19.89 -13.14
CA ARG A 464 21.02 -21.09 -13.12
C ARG A 464 22.38 -20.76 -13.73
N LEU A 465 23.37 -20.57 -12.88
CA LEU A 465 24.77 -20.44 -13.25
C LEU A 465 25.59 -21.46 -12.46
N ASP A 466 26.41 -22.23 -13.16
CA ASP A 466 27.46 -23.03 -12.53
C ASP A 466 28.59 -22.08 -12.12
N CYS A 467 28.37 -21.35 -11.04
CA CYS A 467 29.32 -20.40 -10.52
C CYS A 467 30.60 -21.13 -10.11
N LYS A 468 31.73 -20.75 -10.72
CA LYS A 468 33.07 -21.26 -10.40
C LYS A 468 33.88 -20.18 -9.73
N PHE A 469 35.00 -20.58 -9.12
CA PHE A 469 36.00 -19.67 -8.57
C PHE A 469 36.47 -18.68 -9.66
N GLY A 470 36.48 -17.38 -9.37
CA GLY A 470 36.76 -16.33 -10.34
C GLY A 470 35.63 -15.29 -10.50
N TRP A 471 35.68 -14.53 -11.58
CA TRP A 471 34.68 -13.54 -11.95
C TRP A 471 33.47 -14.21 -12.62
N ASN A 472 32.31 -14.11 -12.00
CA ASN A 472 31.05 -14.55 -12.57
C ASN A 472 30.35 -13.32 -13.10
N MET A 473 29.93 -13.35 -14.36
CA MET A 473 29.38 -12.22 -15.08
C MET A 473 28.05 -12.61 -15.70
N MET A 474 27.08 -11.69 -15.63
CA MET A 474 25.81 -11.79 -16.30
C MET A 474 25.51 -10.47 -17.01
N THR A 475 25.16 -10.54 -18.29
CA THR A 475 24.64 -9.40 -19.05
C THR A 475 23.16 -9.58 -19.32
N ILE A 476 22.38 -8.52 -19.14
CA ILE A 476 20.94 -8.51 -19.38
C ILE A 476 20.64 -7.41 -20.37
N ASN A 477 19.83 -7.73 -21.38
CA ASN A 477 19.24 -6.72 -22.23
C ASN A 477 18.30 -5.87 -21.38
N SER A 478 18.67 -4.61 -21.16
CA SER A 478 17.91 -3.72 -20.27
C SER A 478 16.48 -3.47 -20.76
N ASN A 479 16.25 -3.49 -22.08
CA ASN A 479 14.92 -3.26 -22.65
C ASN A 479 13.99 -4.46 -22.51
N THR A 480 14.52 -5.69 -22.48
CA THR A 480 13.70 -6.92 -22.50
C THR A 480 13.79 -7.74 -21.22
N GLY A 481 14.76 -7.48 -20.35
CA GLY A 481 15.07 -8.30 -19.19
C GLY A 481 15.64 -9.68 -19.51
N GLN A 482 15.89 -9.98 -20.79
CA GLN A 482 16.47 -11.25 -21.20
C GLN A 482 17.97 -11.28 -20.93
N ILE A 483 18.44 -12.39 -20.35
CA ILE A 483 19.87 -12.66 -20.18
C ILE A 483 20.49 -12.81 -21.57
N LYS A 484 21.48 -11.96 -21.89
CA LYS A 484 22.23 -12.01 -23.16
C LYS A 484 23.40 -12.97 -23.06
N SER A 485 24.17 -12.87 -21.98
CA SER A 485 25.28 -13.76 -21.71
C SER A 485 25.44 -14.01 -20.23
N ILE A 486 25.95 -15.19 -19.91
CA ILE A 486 26.37 -15.55 -18.57
C ILE A 486 27.66 -16.35 -18.68
N GLY A 487 28.64 -16.05 -17.83
CA GLY A 487 29.96 -16.65 -17.94
C GLY A 487 30.73 -16.56 -16.64
N THR A 488 31.66 -17.51 -16.47
CA THR A 488 32.59 -17.51 -15.36
C THR A 488 34.00 -17.48 -15.90
N TYR A 489 34.78 -16.50 -15.44
CA TYR A 489 36.12 -16.21 -15.91
C TYR A 489 37.09 -16.35 -14.75
N GLN A 490 38.05 -17.26 -14.90
CA GLN A 490 39.09 -17.44 -13.89
C GLN A 490 40.01 -16.22 -13.85
N ILE A 491 40.60 -15.93 -12.67
CA ILE A 491 41.52 -14.78 -12.53
C ILE A 491 42.70 -14.91 -13.49
N GLU A 492 43.15 -16.14 -13.73
CA GLU A 492 44.30 -16.43 -14.58
C GLU A 492 44.03 -16.14 -16.06
N ASN A 493 42.76 -16.04 -16.48
CA ASN A 493 42.37 -15.78 -17.86
C ASN A 493 41.75 -14.37 -18.04
N GLU A 494 42.53 -13.34 -17.72
CA GLU A 494 42.09 -11.94 -17.78
C GLU A 494 41.66 -11.49 -19.19
N GLU A 495 42.28 -12.04 -20.24
CA GLU A 495 41.95 -11.69 -21.62
C GLU A 495 40.53 -12.11 -22.01
N GLU A 496 40.08 -13.28 -21.55
CA GLU A 496 38.73 -13.76 -21.80
C GLU A 496 37.69 -12.91 -21.09
N PHE A 497 37.95 -12.56 -19.82
CA PHE A 497 37.08 -11.64 -19.06
C PHE A 497 37.02 -10.26 -19.71
N TYR A 498 38.16 -9.73 -20.15
CA TYR A 498 38.21 -8.42 -20.81
C TYR A 498 37.50 -8.42 -22.17
N THR A 499 37.68 -9.46 -22.97
CA THR A 499 36.97 -9.64 -24.25
C THR A 499 35.46 -9.68 -24.00
N ALA A 500 35.02 -10.37 -22.94
CA ALA A 500 33.63 -10.41 -22.57
C ALA A 500 33.07 -9.04 -22.17
N LEU A 501 33.84 -8.21 -21.46
CA LEU A 501 33.48 -6.83 -21.13
C LEU A 501 33.37 -5.93 -22.37
N GLN A 502 34.28 -6.06 -23.34
CA GLN A 502 34.26 -5.28 -24.57
C GLN A 502 33.07 -5.61 -25.48
N ASN A 503 32.53 -6.83 -25.37
CA ASN A 503 31.39 -7.27 -26.16
C ASN A 503 30.04 -6.75 -25.64
N ILE A 504 30.00 -6.12 -24.46
CA ILE A 504 28.77 -5.61 -23.87
C ILE A 504 28.30 -4.39 -24.66
N GLN A 505 27.04 -4.42 -25.10
CA GLN A 505 26.48 -3.34 -25.91
C GLN A 505 26.03 -2.18 -25.02
N PRO A 506 26.14 -0.93 -25.49
CA PRO A 506 25.49 0.21 -24.85
C PRO A 506 24.00 -0.05 -24.61
N GLY A 507 23.55 0.27 -23.40
CA GLY A 507 22.21 -0.01 -22.90
C GLY A 507 22.12 -1.29 -22.06
N ASP A 508 23.03 -2.25 -22.16
CA ASP A 508 22.93 -3.50 -21.38
C ASP A 508 23.23 -3.30 -19.88
N LEU A 509 22.57 -4.11 -19.05
CA LEU A 509 22.87 -4.23 -17.62
C LEU A 509 23.94 -5.30 -17.43
N LEU A 510 24.99 -4.98 -16.67
CA LEU A 510 26.06 -5.88 -16.31
C LEU A 510 26.02 -6.14 -14.81
N GLY A 511 25.91 -7.41 -14.41
CA GLY A 511 26.14 -7.88 -13.04
C GLY A 511 27.44 -8.68 -12.97
N VAL A 512 28.32 -8.34 -12.03
CA VAL A 512 29.57 -9.07 -11.78
C VAL A 512 29.67 -9.45 -10.31
N VAL A 513 30.00 -10.71 -10.04
CA VAL A 513 30.36 -11.20 -8.70
C VAL A 513 31.60 -12.07 -8.74
N TYR A 514 32.48 -11.82 -7.78
CA TYR A 514 33.63 -12.65 -7.57
C TYR A 514 33.29 -13.82 -6.63
N ALA A 515 33.61 -15.05 -7.06
CA ALA A 515 33.56 -16.24 -6.22
C ALA A 515 34.96 -16.63 -5.74
N GLY A 516 35.17 -16.69 -4.43
CA GLY A 516 36.40 -17.21 -3.85
C GLY A 516 37.13 -16.24 -2.91
N LYS A 517 38.27 -16.67 -2.37
CA LYS A 517 39.21 -15.79 -1.66
C LYS A 517 40.17 -15.17 -2.67
N ILE A 518 40.22 -13.84 -2.71
CA ILE A 518 41.23 -13.10 -3.47
C ILE A 518 42.53 -13.20 -2.67
N SER A 519 43.36 -14.18 -3.01
CA SER A 519 44.69 -14.37 -2.41
C SER A 519 45.73 -13.41 -2.99
N SER A 520 45.46 -12.82 -4.16
CA SER A 520 46.32 -11.85 -4.84
C SER A 520 45.50 -10.63 -5.29
N PRO A 521 45.99 -9.39 -5.12
CA PRO A 521 45.25 -8.20 -5.52
C PRO A 521 44.91 -8.26 -7.02
N CYS A 522 43.72 -7.79 -7.38
CA CYS A 522 43.31 -7.67 -8.79
C CYS A 522 44.41 -6.95 -9.58
N PRO A 523 44.96 -7.54 -10.65
CA PRO A 523 46.08 -6.95 -11.37
C PRO A 523 45.76 -5.52 -11.84
N LEU A 524 46.72 -4.61 -11.64
CA LEU A 524 46.60 -3.18 -11.96
C LEU A 524 46.16 -2.92 -13.42
N ILE A 525 46.53 -3.83 -14.33
CA ILE A 525 46.13 -3.79 -15.74
C ILE A 525 44.61 -4.00 -15.87
N LEU A 526 44.06 -5.01 -15.21
CA LEU A 526 42.62 -5.25 -15.20
C LEU A 526 41.85 -4.11 -14.53
N GLN A 527 42.38 -3.53 -13.45
CA GLN A 527 41.78 -2.36 -12.82
C GLN A 527 41.69 -1.15 -13.78
N ARG A 528 42.78 -0.84 -14.49
CA ARG A 528 42.79 0.25 -15.48
C ARG A 528 41.81 -0.02 -16.61
N LYS A 529 41.81 -1.24 -17.14
CA LYS A 529 40.89 -1.69 -18.19
C LYS A 529 39.42 -1.61 -17.76
N LEU A 530 39.12 -1.98 -16.52
CA LEU A 530 37.79 -1.81 -15.94
C LEU A 530 37.41 -0.33 -15.83
N MET A 531 38.35 0.55 -15.47
CA MET A 531 38.12 2.01 -15.43
C MET A 531 37.96 2.64 -16.81
N GLU A 532 38.47 2.03 -17.88
CA GLU A 532 38.28 2.49 -19.26
C GLU A 532 36.89 2.12 -19.80
N ILE A 533 36.41 0.91 -19.50
CA ILE A 533 35.13 0.39 -20.02
C ILE A 533 33.95 0.84 -19.16
N LEU A 534 34.14 0.87 -17.84
CA LEU A 534 33.09 1.14 -16.89
C LEU A 534 33.21 2.60 -16.41
N PRO A 535 32.11 3.37 -16.35
CA PRO A 535 32.16 4.78 -15.97
C PRO A 535 32.48 5.03 -14.48
N PHE A 536 33.11 4.08 -13.77
CA PHE A 536 33.44 4.17 -12.35
C PHE A 536 34.90 3.82 -12.04
N ARG A 537 35.41 4.35 -10.92
CA ARG A 537 36.70 3.94 -10.32
C ARG A 537 36.42 2.91 -9.21
N PRO A 538 36.73 1.62 -9.39
CA PRO A 538 36.58 0.66 -8.31
C PRO A 538 37.45 1.07 -7.12
N VAL A 539 36.89 1.07 -5.90
CA VAL A 539 37.71 1.18 -4.68
C VAL A 539 38.43 -0.15 -4.49
N VAL A 540 39.60 -0.30 -5.11
CA VAL A 540 40.42 -1.50 -4.94
C VAL A 540 41.33 -1.31 -3.74
N THR A 541 40.82 -1.67 -2.56
CA THR A 541 41.63 -1.76 -1.35
C THR A 541 42.13 -3.19 -1.18
N ASN A 542 43.42 -3.33 -0.85
CA ASN A 542 44.20 -4.57 -0.93
C ASN A 542 43.70 -5.77 -0.08
N HIS A 543 42.63 -5.67 0.72
CA HIS A 543 42.29 -6.65 1.77
C HIS A 543 40.81 -7.08 1.85
N PHE A 544 40.01 -6.94 0.78
CA PHE A 544 38.60 -7.38 0.84
C PHE A 544 38.31 -8.65 0.03
N PRO A 545 37.56 -9.61 0.58
CA PRO A 545 37.52 -10.95 0.01
C PRO A 545 36.28 -11.31 -0.85
N ALA A 546 35.34 -10.39 -1.08
CA ALA A 546 34.23 -10.59 -2.01
C ALA A 546 33.86 -9.28 -2.71
N TYR A 547 33.77 -9.30 -4.05
CA TYR A 547 33.38 -8.14 -4.87
C TYR A 547 32.04 -8.42 -5.57
N CYS A 548 31.13 -7.46 -5.49
CA CYS A 548 29.90 -7.42 -6.28
C CYS A 548 29.76 -6.00 -6.84
N PHE A 549 29.59 -5.84 -8.14
CA PHE A 549 29.26 -4.53 -8.72
C PHE A 549 28.32 -4.67 -9.92
N TYR A 550 27.57 -3.60 -10.17
CA TYR A 550 26.60 -3.47 -11.25
C TYR A 550 26.84 -2.19 -12.04
N VAL A 551 26.74 -2.27 -13.37
CA VAL A 551 26.86 -1.12 -14.27
C VAL A 551 25.84 -1.20 -15.40
N ALA A 552 25.18 -0.08 -15.70
CA ALA A 552 24.54 0.13 -16.98
C ALA A 552 25.57 0.75 -17.95
N ILE A 553 25.95 0.03 -19.00
CA ILE A 553 26.99 0.49 -19.94
C ILE A 553 26.36 1.44 -20.97
N GLY A 554 26.96 2.60 -21.24
CA GLY A 554 26.56 3.46 -22.37
C GLY A 554 25.62 4.63 -22.10
N VAL A 555 25.31 4.97 -20.86
CA VAL A 555 24.65 6.26 -20.53
C VAL A 555 25.73 7.27 -20.11
N ALA A 556 26.44 7.82 -21.10
CA ALA A 556 27.43 8.87 -20.86
C ALA A 556 26.70 10.20 -20.60
N TYR A 557 26.60 10.59 -19.33
CA TYR A 557 26.44 11.99 -18.97
C TYR A 557 27.83 12.49 -18.57
N GLU A 558 28.29 13.59 -19.19
CA GLU A 558 29.47 14.30 -18.72
C GLU A 558 29.17 14.86 -17.32
N PHE A 559 29.86 14.37 -16.29
CA PHE A 559 29.73 14.88 -14.92
C PHE A 559 31.00 15.59 -14.45
N PRO A 560 30.89 16.65 -13.65
CA PRO A 560 32.03 17.24 -12.95
C PRO A 560 32.58 16.25 -11.92
N SER A 561 33.90 16.24 -11.79
CA SER A 561 34.69 15.38 -10.92
C SER A 561 34.39 15.57 -9.42
N MET A 562 33.39 14.88 -8.87
CA MET A 562 33.28 14.63 -7.43
C MET A 562 32.74 13.23 -7.18
N VAL A 563 33.64 12.32 -6.83
CA VAL A 563 33.34 10.98 -6.31
C VAL A 563 33.59 11.04 -4.81
N ASP A 564 32.53 11.08 -4.01
CA ASP A 564 32.65 10.93 -2.57
C ASP A 564 32.65 9.43 -2.21
N THR A 565 33.78 8.94 -1.71
CA THR A 565 33.91 7.56 -1.24
C THR A 565 33.30 7.40 0.14
N PHE A 566 32.17 6.71 0.23
CA PHE A 566 31.50 6.41 1.50
C PHE A 566 31.64 4.92 1.88
N GLY A 567 32.72 4.57 2.59
CA GLY A 567 32.89 3.24 3.22
C GLY A 567 33.19 2.07 2.26
N PRO A 568 33.53 0.87 2.80
CA PRO A 568 34.07 -0.24 2.01
C PRO A 568 33.01 -0.98 1.19
N GLY A 569 33.21 -1.05 -0.13
CA GLY A 569 32.66 -2.10 -1.00
C GLY A 569 31.47 -1.78 -1.89
N CYS A 570 31.03 -0.52 -2.03
CA CYS A 570 29.99 -0.12 -2.99
C CYS A 570 30.35 1.21 -3.67
N VAL A 571 30.27 1.26 -5.01
CA VAL A 571 30.49 2.47 -5.82
C VAL A 571 29.15 2.90 -6.43
N TRP A 572 28.78 4.16 -6.26
CA TRP A 572 27.47 4.70 -6.64
C TRP A 572 27.60 5.75 -7.76
N TYR A 573 26.65 5.76 -8.69
CA TYR A 573 26.55 6.74 -9.77
C TYR A 573 25.83 8.01 -9.31
N ARG A 574 26.41 9.19 -9.52
CA ARG A 574 25.69 10.47 -9.36
C ARG A 574 24.97 10.80 -10.66
N MET A 575 23.66 10.58 -10.73
CA MET A 575 22.81 11.20 -11.77
C MET A 575 22.47 12.66 -11.38
N PRO A 576 21.97 13.51 -12.30
CA PRO A 576 21.22 14.70 -11.87
C PRO A 576 20.11 14.20 -10.95
N ASN A 577 19.87 14.89 -9.82
CA ASN A 577 18.85 14.51 -8.84
C ASN A 577 19.17 13.22 -8.05
N PHE A 578 20.46 12.88 -7.91
CA PHE A 578 20.92 11.71 -7.17
C PHE A 578 21.71 12.10 -5.92
N ALA A 579 21.28 11.59 -4.77
CA ALA A 579 21.81 11.88 -3.45
C ALA A 579 22.29 10.60 -2.77
N ILE A 580 23.51 10.61 -2.21
CA ILE A 580 24.08 9.48 -1.46
C ILE A 580 24.33 9.93 -0.02
N CYS A 581 23.86 9.16 0.96
CA CYS A 581 24.13 9.41 2.37
C CYS A 581 24.65 8.16 3.07
N SER A 582 25.75 8.30 3.83
CA SER A 582 26.30 7.23 4.66
C SER A 582 26.14 7.52 6.15
N PHE A 583 25.75 6.49 6.91
CA PHE A 583 25.54 6.61 8.36
C PHE A 583 26.83 6.85 9.17
N ASN A 584 28.02 6.55 8.66
CA ASN A 584 29.25 6.66 9.49
C ASN A 584 29.67 8.11 9.78
N GLN A 585 28.95 9.11 9.27
CA GLN A 585 29.17 10.54 9.51
C GLN A 585 28.12 11.20 10.42
N TYR A 586 27.27 10.42 11.12
CA TYR A 586 26.05 10.92 11.80
C TYR A 586 26.20 11.98 12.90
N GLY A 587 27.41 12.16 13.45
CA GLY A 587 27.71 13.23 14.43
C GLY A 587 28.61 14.34 13.88
N GLN A 588 29.03 14.23 12.62
CA GLN A 588 29.83 15.23 11.94
C GLN A 588 28.90 16.03 11.02
N PRO A 589 29.03 17.36 10.95
CA PRO A 589 28.33 18.15 9.94
C PRO A 589 28.53 17.51 8.57
N ILE A 590 27.45 17.30 7.83
CA ILE A 590 27.57 16.89 6.42
C ILE A 590 28.20 18.09 5.72
N THR A 591 29.49 17.99 5.38
CA THR A 591 30.22 19.01 4.62
C THR A 591 29.82 18.92 3.14
N THR A 592 28.53 19.10 2.88
CA THR A 592 28.00 19.34 1.53
C THR A 592 27.77 20.83 1.37
N SER A 593 27.76 21.32 0.13
CA SER A 593 27.60 22.73 -0.24
C SER A 593 26.28 23.40 0.20
N ASN A 594 25.41 22.69 0.93
CA ASN A 594 24.00 23.06 1.12
C ASN A 594 23.62 23.40 2.57
N ASP A 595 24.56 23.75 3.46
CA ASP A 595 24.30 24.10 4.87
C ASP A 595 23.45 23.07 5.64
N ALA A 596 23.53 21.79 5.30
CA ALA A 596 22.79 20.72 5.97
C ALA A 596 23.61 20.12 7.11
N THR A 597 23.13 20.21 8.35
CA THR A 597 23.84 19.65 9.52
C THR A 597 23.43 18.22 9.82
N THR A 598 22.27 17.76 9.32
CA THR A 598 21.75 16.41 9.52
C THR A 598 21.27 15.75 8.22
N ILE A 599 21.14 14.42 8.21
CA ILE A 599 20.53 13.67 7.09
C ILE A 599 19.08 14.10 6.83
N TYR A 600 18.37 14.49 7.89
CA TYR A 600 17.02 15.03 7.75
C TYR A 600 17.05 16.31 6.93
N ASP A 601 17.84 17.31 7.33
CA ASP A 601 17.91 18.59 6.62
C ASP A 601 18.40 18.42 5.17
N TYR A 602 19.28 17.45 4.94
CA TYR A 602 19.75 17.12 3.61
C TYR A 602 18.62 16.56 2.74
N ILE A 603 17.91 15.52 3.19
CA ILE A 603 16.78 14.93 2.45
C ILE A 603 15.62 15.94 2.31
N ASP A 604 15.45 16.82 3.28
CA ASP A 604 14.42 17.84 3.29
C ASP A 604 14.60 18.89 2.18
N LYS A 605 15.85 19.26 1.92
CA LYS A 605 16.25 20.21 0.88
C LYS A 605 16.26 19.59 -0.53
N LEU A 606 16.09 18.28 -0.67
CA LEU A 606 16.01 17.63 -1.97
C LEU A 606 14.70 17.98 -2.68
N GLU A 607 14.76 18.06 -4.00
CA GLU A 607 13.58 18.29 -4.82
C GLU A 607 12.68 17.05 -4.82
N PHE A 608 11.39 17.24 -5.06
CA PHE A 608 10.48 16.12 -5.29
C PHE A 608 11.01 15.26 -6.43
N ASN A 609 10.94 13.93 -6.28
CA ASN A 609 11.42 12.93 -7.23
C ASN A 609 12.94 12.68 -7.27
N ASP A 610 13.75 13.37 -6.44
CA ASP A 610 15.18 13.07 -6.29
C ASP A 610 15.39 11.64 -5.78
N ILE A 611 16.33 10.91 -6.39
CA ILE A 611 16.68 9.55 -5.99
C ILE A 611 17.67 9.62 -4.83
N VAL A 612 17.35 8.92 -3.74
CA VAL A 612 18.18 8.88 -2.54
C VAL A 612 18.63 7.45 -2.29
N VAL A 613 19.94 7.27 -2.17
CA VAL A 613 20.54 6.02 -1.71
C VAL A 613 21.12 6.22 -0.33
N MET A 614 20.71 5.39 0.61
CA MET A 614 21.21 5.42 1.97
C MET A 614 21.61 4.02 2.41
N ALA A 615 22.77 3.93 3.08
CA ALA A 615 23.24 2.72 3.71
C ALA A 615 23.62 2.99 5.17
N THR A 616 23.18 2.11 6.06
CA THR A 616 23.60 2.05 7.46
C THR A 616 24.40 0.80 7.77
N THR A 617 25.46 1.00 8.56
CA THR A 617 26.38 -0.04 9.02
C THR A 617 26.44 -0.15 10.55
N ALA A 618 25.64 0.63 11.28
CA ALA A 618 25.73 0.74 12.74
C ALA A 618 24.41 0.36 13.44
N ASN A 619 24.54 -0.33 14.58
CA ASN A 619 23.46 -0.63 15.54
C ASN A 619 22.86 0.60 16.25
N THR A 620 23.21 1.82 15.81
CA THR A 620 22.71 3.04 16.42
C THR A 620 21.23 3.22 16.11
N GLN A 621 20.39 3.30 17.14
CA GLN A 621 18.97 3.59 16.96
C GLN A 621 18.81 4.90 16.20
N PRO A 622 18.18 4.89 15.01
CA PRO A 622 17.96 6.12 14.30
C PRO A 622 17.00 7.02 15.07
N THR A 623 17.31 8.31 15.12
CA THR A 623 16.44 9.31 15.76
C THR A 623 15.10 9.42 15.02
N VAL A 624 14.12 10.11 15.62
CA VAL A 624 12.83 10.38 14.97
C VAL A 624 13.03 11.07 13.62
N ASP A 625 13.89 12.08 13.58
CA ASP A 625 14.24 12.82 12.35
C ASP A 625 14.81 11.90 11.27
N GLN A 626 15.67 10.96 11.64
CA GLN A 626 16.26 10.01 10.69
C GLN A 626 15.22 9.03 10.15
N SER A 627 14.33 8.57 11.02
CA SER A 627 13.22 7.69 10.65
C SER A 627 12.28 8.41 9.66
N LEU A 628 12.00 9.68 9.91
CA LEU A 628 11.18 10.53 9.06
C LEU A 628 11.85 10.81 7.71
N ALA A 629 13.16 11.11 7.70
CA ALA A 629 13.92 11.31 6.47
C ALA A 629 13.92 10.07 5.56
N ILE A 630 14.01 8.87 6.16
CA ILE A 630 13.93 7.59 5.45
C ILE A 630 12.49 7.35 4.92
N GLN A 631 11.46 7.72 5.67
CA GLN A 631 10.08 7.66 5.20
C GLN A 631 9.80 8.63 4.04
N MET A 632 10.41 9.82 4.06
CA MET A 632 10.27 10.83 3.00
C MET A 632 10.80 10.37 1.64
N ILE A 633 11.64 9.32 1.61
CA ILE A 633 12.14 8.71 0.37
C ILE A 633 11.39 7.41 0.01
N GLY A 634 10.31 7.10 0.72
CA GLY A 634 9.44 5.96 0.44
C GLY A 634 9.83 4.66 1.14
N ALA A 635 10.74 4.66 2.12
CA ALA A 635 11.06 3.46 2.89
C ALA A 635 10.06 3.19 4.04
N SER A 636 9.98 1.92 4.44
CA SER A 636 8.98 1.39 5.37
C SER A 636 9.51 0.29 6.30
N LYS A 637 10.53 -0.45 5.90
CA LYS A 637 11.05 -1.64 6.59
C LYS A 637 12.09 -1.32 7.65
N LEU A 638 12.51 -0.07 7.83
CA LEU A 638 13.51 0.29 8.83
C LEU A 638 13.09 -0.11 10.26
N SER A 639 11.84 0.12 10.65
CA SER A 639 11.34 -0.25 11.97
C SER A 639 11.33 -1.77 12.18
N HIS A 640 10.94 -2.52 11.15
CA HIS A 640 10.98 -3.97 11.16
C HIS A 640 12.42 -4.48 11.26
N ALA A 641 13.34 -3.90 10.48
CA ALA A 641 14.75 -4.25 10.53
C ALA A 641 15.34 -4.07 11.94
N ARG A 642 14.97 -2.99 12.65
CA ARG A 642 15.40 -2.74 14.04
C ARG A 642 14.96 -3.83 15.00
N ARG A 643 13.71 -4.29 14.93
CA ARG A 643 13.19 -5.31 15.87
C ARG A 643 13.95 -6.62 15.78
N GLN A 644 14.50 -6.91 14.61
CA GLN A 644 15.33 -8.10 14.41
C GLN A 644 16.80 -7.87 14.83
N ASN A 645 17.15 -6.73 15.44
CA ASN A 645 18.53 -6.35 15.79
C ASN A 645 19.48 -6.34 14.58
N ILE A 646 18.99 -5.86 13.43
CA ILE A 646 19.78 -5.84 12.20
C ILE A 646 20.85 -4.75 12.23
N VAL A 647 22.07 -5.15 11.87
CA VAL A 647 23.28 -4.32 11.87
C VAL A 647 23.43 -3.48 10.59
N LYS A 648 22.79 -3.90 9.49
CA LYS A 648 22.96 -3.27 8.17
C LYS A 648 21.63 -3.14 7.45
N TYR A 649 21.33 -1.92 6.99
CA TYR A 649 20.13 -1.59 6.23
C TYR A 649 20.50 -0.66 5.09
N MET A 650 19.97 -0.92 3.91
CA MET A 650 20.18 -0.15 2.70
C MET A 650 18.82 0.17 2.09
N VAL A 651 18.66 1.40 1.63
CA VAL A 651 17.46 1.88 0.96
C VAL A 651 17.83 2.66 -0.29
N ILE A 652 17.11 2.39 -1.38
CA ILE A 652 17.08 3.21 -2.59
C ILE A 652 15.64 3.69 -2.75
N GLY A 653 15.43 4.99 -2.58
CA GLY A 653 14.12 5.62 -2.56
C GLY A 653 14.06 6.88 -3.43
N ARG A 654 12.90 7.52 -3.47
CA ARG A 654 12.70 8.82 -4.13
C ARG A 654 12.02 9.80 -3.19
N LYS A 655 12.55 11.02 -3.09
CA LYS A 655 11.96 12.07 -2.25
C LYS A 655 10.52 12.36 -2.65
N GLY A 656 9.62 12.36 -1.67
CA GLY A 656 8.19 12.61 -1.86
C GLY A 656 7.39 11.38 -2.30
N TYR A 657 8.03 10.22 -2.46
CA TYR A 657 7.31 8.98 -2.73
C TYR A 657 6.78 8.37 -1.44
N ALA A 658 5.66 7.67 -1.56
CA ALA A 658 4.98 7.05 -0.44
C ALA A 658 5.77 5.88 0.17
N SER A 659 5.53 5.61 1.45
CA SER A 659 6.19 4.52 2.17
C SER A 659 5.89 3.15 1.54
N GLY A 660 6.93 2.32 1.41
CA GLY A 660 6.86 1.01 0.77
C GLY A 660 7.12 1.02 -0.74
N THR A 661 7.41 2.18 -1.33
CA THR A 661 7.87 2.30 -2.72
C THR A 661 9.38 2.15 -2.86
N ALA A 662 10.13 2.42 -1.80
CA ALA A 662 11.58 2.29 -1.83
C ALA A 662 12.02 0.83 -1.86
N MET A 663 13.13 0.58 -2.54
CA MET A 663 13.83 -0.69 -2.50
C MET A 663 14.64 -0.76 -1.21
N GLU A 664 14.30 -1.72 -0.34
CA GLU A 664 14.87 -1.83 1.00
C GLU A 664 15.49 -3.22 1.19
N TYR A 665 16.75 -3.23 1.61
CA TYR A 665 17.52 -4.43 1.91
C TYR A 665 18.09 -4.36 3.32
N TYR A 666 18.01 -5.46 4.07
CA TYR A 666 18.58 -5.56 5.40
C TYR A 666 19.08 -6.97 5.69
N SER A 667 20.09 -7.11 6.56
CA SER A 667 20.74 -8.41 6.81
C SER A 667 21.17 -8.59 8.27
N LEU A 668 20.85 -9.75 8.85
CA LEU A 668 21.32 -10.21 10.16
C LEU A 668 22.77 -10.71 10.14
N ASP A 669 23.21 -11.29 9.02
CA ASP A 669 24.52 -11.94 8.91
C ASP A 669 25.69 -10.94 8.73
N LYS A 670 26.89 -11.35 9.17
CA LYS A 670 28.19 -10.84 8.70
C LYS A 670 28.21 -10.81 7.15
N PRO A 671 28.97 -9.90 6.50
CA PRO A 671 28.65 -9.38 5.17
C PRO A 671 28.52 -10.49 4.11
N LYS A 672 27.27 -10.83 3.75
CA LYS A 672 26.94 -11.22 2.38
C LYS A 672 26.69 -9.92 1.64
N PHE A 673 27.60 -9.58 0.72
CA PHE A 673 27.42 -8.41 -0.14
C PHE A 673 26.28 -8.75 -1.11
N ASN A 674 25.12 -8.16 -0.86
CA ASN A 674 24.00 -8.19 -1.79
C ASN A 674 23.92 -6.80 -2.40
N ALA A 675 24.28 -6.70 -3.68
CA ALA A 675 23.94 -5.53 -4.46
C ALA A 675 22.56 -5.78 -5.07
N VAL A 676 21.62 -4.86 -4.83
CA VAL A 676 20.28 -4.88 -5.42
C VAL A 676 20.12 -3.59 -6.20
N MET A 677 19.75 -3.70 -7.47
CA MET A 677 19.49 -2.54 -8.34
C MET A 677 18.13 -2.71 -9.01
N ALA A 678 17.27 -1.69 -8.91
CA ALA A 678 16.14 -1.49 -9.81
C ALA A 678 16.55 -0.46 -10.87
N CYS A 679 16.49 -0.86 -12.14
CA CYS A 679 16.68 0.08 -13.24
C CYS A 679 15.31 0.54 -13.76
N ASN A 680 15.02 1.85 -13.67
CA ASN A 680 13.84 2.47 -14.28
C ASN A 680 14.16 2.82 -15.74
N ILE A 681 13.76 1.97 -16.68
CA ILE A 681 14.12 2.15 -18.09
C ILE A 681 12.93 2.70 -18.88
N PRO A 682 13.09 3.83 -19.60
CA PRO A 682 12.08 4.28 -20.56
C PRO A 682 12.02 3.34 -21.76
N LEU A 683 10.90 2.62 -21.91
CA LEU A 683 10.58 1.95 -23.17
C LEU A 683 10.26 3.02 -24.22
N VAL A 684 11.17 3.20 -25.18
CA VAL A 684 10.87 3.88 -26.44
C VAL A 684 9.94 2.96 -27.25
N SER A 685 8.84 3.51 -27.73
CA SER A 685 7.75 2.85 -28.45
C SER A 685 8.18 1.67 -29.33
N LEU A 686 7.72 0.46 -29.00
CA LEU A 686 7.74 -0.67 -29.92
C LEU A 686 6.79 -0.40 -31.10
N PRO A 687 7.12 -0.81 -32.34
CA PRO A 687 6.18 -0.75 -33.46
C PRO A 687 4.95 -1.58 -33.14
N LYS A 688 3.75 -1.04 -33.42
CA LYS A 688 2.47 -1.76 -33.27
C LYS A 688 2.52 -3.06 -34.08
N LEU A 689 2.67 -4.20 -33.41
CA LEU A 689 2.37 -5.50 -33.96
C LEU A 689 0.85 -5.63 -34.09
N THR A 690 0.33 -5.26 -35.26
CA THR A 690 -1.03 -5.57 -35.66
C THR A 690 -1.11 -7.06 -36.02
N SER A 691 -1.44 -7.93 -35.07
CA SER A 691 -2.03 -9.22 -35.39
C SER A 691 -3.41 -9.32 -34.74
N ARG A 692 -4.42 -9.39 -35.62
CA ARG A 692 -5.80 -9.73 -35.27
C ARG A 692 -5.81 -11.12 -34.63
N ILE A 693 -6.23 -11.21 -33.38
CA ILE A 693 -6.65 -12.49 -32.79
C ILE A 693 -8.17 -12.55 -32.95
N SER A 694 -8.63 -13.53 -33.72
CA SER A 694 -10.05 -13.86 -33.90
C SER A 694 -10.56 -14.63 -32.67
N PRO A 695 -11.83 -14.46 -32.25
CA PRO A 695 -12.38 -15.17 -31.11
C PRO A 695 -13.10 -16.44 -31.57
N PHE A 696 -12.62 -17.64 -31.23
CA PHE A 696 -13.48 -18.83 -31.13
C PHE A 696 -12.91 -19.91 -30.19
N ALA A 697 -13.70 -20.13 -29.12
CA ALA A 697 -14.15 -21.40 -28.56
C ALA A 697 -13.16 -22.44 -27.98
N ASP A 698 -13.34 -22.63 -26.67
CA ASP A 698 -13.65 -23.87 -25.96
C ASP A 698 -12.66 -25.06 -25.90
N ARG A 699 -12.45 -25.45 -24.64
CA ARG A 699 -11.97 -26.75 -24.12
C ARG A 699 -10.52 -27.12 -24.41
N GLY A 700 -9.68 -26.90 -23.40
CA GLY A 700 -8.37 -27.55 -23.28
C GLY A 700 -7.99 -27.64 -21.81
N HIS A 701 -7.84 -28.87 -21.31
CA HIS A 701 -7.31 -29.20 -20.00
C HIS A 701 -5.97 -28.50 -19.74
N TYR A 702 -5.85 -27.78 -18.63
CA TYR A 702 -4.54 -27.38 -18.12
C TYR A 702 -4.05 -28.45 -17.14
N PHE A 703 -3.18 -29.32 -17.65
CA PHE A 703 -2.20 -30.03 -16.84
C PHE A 703 -1.16 -29.00 -16.37
N LEU A 704 -1.11 -28.73 -15.07
CA LEU A 704 -0.03 -28.00 -14.41
C LEU A 704 0.17 -28.63 -13.04
N GLY A 705 1.32 -29.29 -12.86
CA GLY A 705 1.68 -29.89 -11.58
C GLY A 705 2.60 -31.10 -11.69
N THR A 706 3.78 -30.97 -12.30
CA THR A 706 4.88 -31.89 -11.97
C THR A 706 5.50 -31.45 -10.65
N HIS A 707 5.01 -32.05 -9.56
CA HIS A 707 5.70 -32.08 -8.27
C HIS A 707 6.98 -32.91 -8.41
N TYR A 708 8.14 -32.29 -8.19
CA TYR A 708 9.34 -33.01 -7.77
C TYR A 708 9.38 -32.99 -6.24
N SER A 709 9.00 -34.10 -5.61
CA SER A 709 9.27 -34.36 -4.20
C SER A 709 10.73 -34.79 -4.05
N PHE A 710 11.55 -33.99 -3.38
CA PHE A 710 12.82 -34.46 -2.85
C PHE A 710 12.54 -35.32 -1.61
N LYS A 711 12.81 -36.62 -1.74
CA LYS A 711 12.85 -37.58 -0.63
C LYS A 711 14.24 -37.45 -0.01
N LEU A 712 14.33 -36.87 1.19
CA LEU A 712 15.55 -36.92 2.00
C LEU A 712 15.73 -38.38 2.45
N SER A 713 16.78 -39.02 1.95
CA SER A 713 17.31 -40.26 2.50
C SER A 713 18.32 -39.89 3.59
N ASP A 714 17.88 -39.94 4.85
CA ASP A 714 18.79 -39.92 5.99
C ASP A 714 19.29 -41.36 6.21
N GLU A 715 20.46 -41.66 5.63
CA GLU A 715 21.34 -42.70 6.14
C GLU A 715 22.28 -42.06 7.16
N TYR A 716 22.03 -42.23 8.45
CA TYR A 716 23.11 -42.34 9.44
C TYR A 716 22.71 -43.22 10.61
N ASN A 717 23.65 -44.11 10.93
CA ASN A 717 23.60 -45.18 11.92
C ASN A 717 23.11 -44.76 13.30
N LEU A 718 22.16 -45.51 13.85
CA LEU A 718 21.91 -45.60 15.28
C LEU A 718 22.32 -46.99 15.77
N GLU A 719 23.43 -47.02 16.51
CA GLU A 719 23.82 -48.16 17.33
C GLU A 719 22.78 -48.45 18.40
N ARG A 720 22.61 -49.75 18.64
CA ARG A 720 21.72 -50.38 19.62
C ARG A 720 21.98 -49.89 21.04
N PHE A 721 20.92 -49.63 21.80
CA PHE A 721 20.76 -50.12 23.17
C PHE A 721 19.27 -50.36 23.49
N PRO A 722 18.90 -51.47 24.15
CA PRO A 722 17.51 -51.81 24.45
C PRO A 722 17.09 -51.31 25.85
N GLY A 723 15.87 -50.81 25.96
CA GLY A 723 15.28 -50.42 27.24
C GLY A 723 13.77 -50.37 27.16
N ASN A 724 13.12 -51.45 27.60
CA ASN A 724 11.69 -51.57 27.80
C ASN A 724 11.16 -50.45 28.72
N LEU A 725 9.97 -49.92 28.41
CA LEU A 725 8.90 -49.72 29.42
C LEU A 725 7.56 -49.40 28.75
N TYR A 726 6.56 -50.15 29.21
CA TYR A 726 5.13 -50.09 28.91
C TYR A 726 4.52 -48.72 29.23
N HIS A 727 3.58 -48.21 28.42
CA HIS A 727 2.15 -48.15 28.76
C HIS A 727 1.29 -47.36 27.75
N THR A 728 0.29 -48.07 27.20
CA THR A 728 -1.11 -47.69 26.93
C THR A 728 -1.46 -46.46 26.06
N GLU A 729 -2.00 -46.77 24.88
CA GLU A 729 -2.99 -45.97 24.14
C GLU A 729 -4.24 -45.67 25.00
N PRO A 730 -5.08 -44.71 24.58
CA PRO A 730 -6.18 -45.13 23.71
C PRO A 730 -6.37 -44.27 22.45
N ALA A 731 -6.68 -44.97 21.37
CA ALA A 731 -7.32 -44.47 20.18
C ALA A 731 -8.56 -43.62 20.50
N LEU A 732 -8.72 -42.49 19.81
CA LEU A 732 -10.01 -41.93 19.46
C LEU A 732 -9.88 -41.13 18.16
N SER A 733 -10.60 -41.64 17.17
CA SER A 733 -10.87 -41.03 15.87
C SER A 733 -11.57 -39.67 16.01
N ARG A 734 -11.06 -38.66 15.33
CA ARG A 734 -11.81 -37.84 14.37
C ARG A 734 -10.88 -36.97 13.55
#